data_AF-A3P2U4-F1
#
_entry.id   AF-A3P2U4-F1
#
_cell.length_a   1.000
_cell.length_b   1.000
_cell.length_c   1.000
_cell.angle_alpha   90.00
_cell.angle_beta   90.00
_cell.angle_gamma   90.00
#
_symmetry.space_group_name_H-M   'P 1'
#
loop_
_entity.id
_entity.type
_entity.pdbx_description
1 polymer ?
#
loop_
_entity_poly.entity_id
_entity_poly.type
_entity_poly.pdbx_seq_one_letter_code
_entity_poly.pdbx_strand_id
1 'polypeptide(L)'
;MPIHNADFAAVFAEIADLLEIQGANPFRVRAYRNAARTIGGLGRDIGALIAAGRSLDDIPTIGADLAGKLREIATTGTCALQRQLRGALPAALVELLGVPGLGAKRVRALHDALGVETLEQLKTAAEHGKIRGLPGFGEKTEAHIAEAIGARLRRKSQRFLLSFATQYLTPLLTYLRETPGVSEAVAAGSFRRRCESVGDLDIVVTSGDPAKVSARFVEYGEVARVLASGDTRSSVVLRCGIQADLRVVSPAALGAALVYFTGSKAHNIAMRRIAQARDLKINEYGVFDGERRIAGATEESVYASIGLAWVPPELRENRGEIEAAREGRLPALVERKHLRGDLHAHTNATDGRDSLRDMALEARKRGLDYLAITDHARGLGVAHGLDAERLARQIDEIDRLNETLDGIVLPKGIEVDILEDGSLDLPDGVLARLDLVVGAVHGHFDLSRAAQTERVLRAMDHPYFSILAHPSGRLLGERDACDIDLARVIEHARARGCHLELNAQPQRLDLADVWCRHAAEAGVLVSIDSDAHRREDLGHLGIGVDQARLADEGAGAQHAHARAVAAAARADDGRRRDVGVGVRAGACSGARVCVEIGIGIDIDIDIDIDIDIDIGIGIGIDGRFAKAFVRQARHGGQRRRRRPSHEEDAAPARLNAKRRRRRLRASMRACGRARPCIDAAPSCSARFPQPRDARRARANGGALRRRRIRASARPAVAAARAAAIHFAVQKALIVAVAAC
;
A
#
# COMPACT_ATOMS: atom_id res chain seq x y z
N MET A 1 14.54 0.76 36.48
CA MET A 1 15.79 0.21 35.89
C MET A 1 16.96 0.85 36.61
N PRO A 2 18.11 0.18 36.79
CA PRO A 2 19.34 0.88 37.13
C PRO A 2 19.69 1.90 36.04
N ILE A 3 20.26 3.03 36.42
CA ILE A 3 20.67 4.10 35.50
C ILE A 3 22.09 4.53 35.89
N HIS A 4 22.95 4.71 34.89
CA HIS A 4 24.39 4.80 35.07
C HIS A 4 24.87 6.24 34.83
N ASN A 5 26.12 6.53 35.21
CA ASN A 5 26.76 7.83 34.96
C ASN A 5 26.75 8.20 33.46
N ALA A 6 26.87 7.21 32.56
CA ALA A 6 26.75 7.45 31.12
C ALA A 6 25.36 8.00 30.71
N ASP A 7 24.28 7.48 31.30
CA ASP A 7 22.90 7.90 31.02
C ASP A 7 22.64 9.33 31.52
N PHE A 8 23.07 9.64 32.75
CA PHE A 8 23.04 11.00 33.30
C PHE A 8 23.84 12.00 32.44
N ALA A 9 25.05 11.60 32.00
CA ALA A 9 25.90 12.43 31.15
C ALA A 9 25.27 12.68 29.77
N ALA A 10 24.66 11.67 29.17
CA ALA A 10 23.97 11.79 27.88
C ALA A 10 22.80 12.78 27.95
N VAL A 11 21.94 12.68 28.98
CA VAL A 11 20.83 13.62 29.20
C VAL A 11 21.34 15.06 29.38
N PHE A 12 22.40 15.27 30.17
CA PHE A 12 22.95 16.62 30.37
C PHE A 12 23.70 17.17 29.14
N ALA A 13 24.35 16.32 28.35
CA ALA A 13 24.95 16.72 27.08
C ALA A 13 23.88 17.18 26.08
N GLU A 14 22.81 16.41 25.91
CA GLU A 14 21.70 16.77 25.02
C GLU A 14 21.01 18.07 25.46
N ILE A 15 20.75 18.27 26.76
CA ILE A 15 20.21 19.54 27.27
C ILE A 15 21.13 20.72 26.89
N ALA A 16 22.44 20.55 26.97
CA ALA A 16 23.38 21.61 26.59
C ALA A 16 23.35 21.92 25.08
N ASP A 17 23.23 20.89 24.25
CA ASP A 17 23.16 21.02 22.79
C ASP A 17 21.84 21.67 22.33
N LEU A 18 20.70 21.26 22.90
CA LEU A 18 19.39 21.87 22.64
C LEU A 18 19.37 23.35 23.09
N LEU A 19 19.97 23.68 24.25
CA LEU A 19 20.14 25.06 24.71
C LEU A 19 21.06 25.88 23.80
N GLU A 20 22.10 25.28 23.21
CA GLU A 20 22.99 25.98 22.27
C GLU A 20 22.31 26.22 20.91
N ILE A 21 21.45 25.32 20.44
CA ILE A 21 20.58 25.54 19.26
C ILE A 21 19.61 26.70 19.53
N GLN A 22 18.94 26.74 20.68
CA GLN A 22 18.06 27.85 21.05
C GLN A 22 18.79 29.20 21.28
N GLY A 23 20.12 29.23 21.21
CA GLY A 23 20.89 30.45 21.51
C GLY A 23 20.79 30.90 22.98
N ALA A 24 20.48 29.97 23.89
CA ALA A 24 20.33 30.27 25.31
C ALA A 24 21.65 30.72 25.95
N ASN A 25 21.55 31.29 27.15
CA ASN A 25 22.66 31.92 27.86
C ASN A 25 23.94 31.02 27.88
N PRO A 26 25.09 31.49 27.37
CA PRO A 26 26.32 30.69 27.27
C PRO A 26 26.87 30.17 28.61
N PHE A 27 26.57 30.80 29.75
CA PHE A 27 26.93 30.26 31.06
C PHE A 27 26.09 29.02 31.41
N ARG A 28 24.80 29.01 31.06
CA ARG A 28 23.90 27.86 31.25
C ARG A 28 24.31 26.69 30.34
N VAL A 29 24.62 26.94 29.07
CA VAL A 29 25.15 25.91 28.14
C VAL A 29 26.45 25.30 28.69
N ARG A 30 27.38 26.14 29.16
CA ARG A 30 28.65 25.67 29.77
C ARG A 30 28.43 24.88 31.06
N ALA A 31 27.45 25.24 31.90
CA ALA A 31 27.12 24.49 33.10
C ALA A 31 26.69 23.04 32.77
N TYR A 32 25.74 22.85 31.85
CA TYR A 32 25.31 21.51 31.45
C TYR A 32 26.42 20.70 30.74
N ARG A 33 27.22 21.30 29.84
CA ARG A 33 28.38 20.60 29.24
C ARG A 33 29.46 20.22 30.26
N ASN A 34 29.73 21.07 31.26
CA ASN A 34 30.70 20.76 32.31
C ASN A 34 30.17 19.66 33.23
N ALA A 35 28.91 19.74 33.64
CA ALA A 35 28.25 18.71 34.43
C ALA A 35 28.27 17.34 33.72
N ALA A 36 27.90 17.28 32.44
CA ALA A 36 27.97 16.06 31.63
C ALA A 36 29.38 15.46 31.58
N ARG A 37 30.42 16.31 31.42
CA ARG A 37 31.82 15.86 31.42
C ARG A 37 32.25 15.32 32.80
N THR A 38 31.92 16.03 33.87
CA THR A 38 32.28 15.61 35.23
C THR A 38 31.60 14.30 35.60
N ILE A 39 30.31 14.15 35.27
CA ILE A 39 29.53 12.93 35.48
C ILE A 39 30.12 11.76 34.67
N GLY A 40 30.37 11.95 33.38
CA GLY A 40 30.91 10.90 32.50
C GLY A 40 32.33 10.45 32.89
N GLY A 41 33.10 11.29 33.57
CA GLY A 41 34.41 10.95 34.14
C GLY A 41 34.38 10.49 35.61
N LEU A 42 33.20 10.39 36.25
CA LEU A 42 33.09 10.09 37.68
C LEU A 42 33.09 8.58 37.92
N GLY A 43 34.10 8.07 38.63
CA GLY A 43 34.18 6.66 39.05
C GLY A 43 33.26 6.26 40.23
N ARG A 44 32.43 7.19 40.74
CA ARG A 44 31.41 6.93 41.77
C ARG A 44 30.04 6.89 41.11
N ASP A 45 29.30 5.80 41.28
CA ASP A 45 27.93 5.64 40.77
C ASP A 45 26.97 6.65 41.40
N ILE A 46 26.36 7.52 40.57
CA ILE A 46 25.41 8.56 41.00
C ILE A 46 24.04 7.97 41.30
N GLY A 47 23.61 6.93 40.58
CA GLY A 47 22.35 6.23 40.84
C GLY A 47 22.35 5.58 42.22
N ALA A 48 23.46 4.93 42.58
CA ALA A 48 23.68 4.35 43.91
C ALA A 48 23.73 5.43 45.01
N LEU A 49 24.38 6.58 44.77
CA LEU A 49 24.40 7.69 45.73
C LEU A 49 23.00 8.28 45.97
N ILE A 50 22.20 8.44 44.91
CA ILE A 50 20.80 8.91 45.00
C ILE A 50 19.93 7.89 45.74
N ALA A 51 20.04 6.60 45.39
CA ALA A 51 19.30 5.52 46.06
C ALA A 51 19.64 5.39 47.54
N ALA A 52 20.90 5.65 47.92
CA ALA A 52 21.36 5.69 49.31
C ALA A 52 21.06 7.02 50.04
N GLY A 53 20.31 7.94 49.43
CA GLY A 53 19.93 9.23 50.02
C GLY A 53 21.09 10.19 50.29
N ARG A 54 22.27 9.95 49.72
CA ARG A 54 23.48 10.77 49.96
C ARG A 54 23.43 12.07 49.17
N SER A 55 24.17 13.08 49.64
CA SER A 55 24.27 14.32 48.87
C SER A 55 25.12 14.16 47.60
N LEU A 56 24.87 15.05 46.65
CA LEU A 56 25.60 15.21 45.39
C LEU A 56 26.41 16.52 45.38
N ASP A 57 26.33 17.33 46.43
CA ASP A 57 26.96 18.67 46.50
C ASP A 57 28.51 18.59 46.49
N ASP A 58 29.07 17.45 46.91
CA ASP A 58 30.51 17.14 46.83
C ASP A 58 31.01 16.93 45.39
N ILE A 59 30.11 16.78 44.40
CA ILE A 59 30.48 16.48 43.01
C ILE A 59 30.83 17.82 42.30
N PRO A 60 32.07 18.01 41.81
CA PRO A 60 32.46 19.26 41.17
C PRO A 60 31.50 19.66 40.04
N THR A 61 31.23 20.96 39.91
CA THR A 61 30.30 21.54 38.92
C THR A 61 28.81 21.19 39.08
N ILE A 62 28.41 20.35 40.05
CA ILE A 62 27.00 19.99 40.30
C ILE A 62 26.43 20.83 41.45
N GLY A 63 25.83 21.97 41.11
CA GLY A 63 25.02 22.75 42.08
C GLY A 63 23.62 22.15 42.30
N ALA A 64 22.92 22.63 43.33
CA ALA A 64 21.60 22.14 43.75
C ALA A 64 20.55 22.01 42.61
N ASP A 65 20.53 22.95 41.66
CA ASP A 65 19.65 22.91 40.46
C ASP A 65 19.92 21.69 39.56
N LEU A 66 21.18 21.29 39.43
CA LEU A 66 21.61 20.12 38.67
C LEU A 66 21.43 18.84 39.48
N ALA A 67 21.75 18.85 40.77
CA ALA A 67 21.48 17.74 41.68
C ALA A 67 19.99 17.38 41.74
N GLY A 68 19.09 18.37 41.69
CA GLY A 68 17.64 18.15 41.56
C GLY A 68 17.26 17.41 40.27
N LYS A 69 17.89 17.75 39.14
CA LYS A 69 17.64 17.08 37.84
C LYS A 69 18.24 15.68 37.76
N LEU A 70 19.39 15.44 38.41
CA LEU A 70 19.92 14.07 38.55
C LEU A 70 18.95 13.17 39.32
N ARG A 71 18.29 13.68 40.37
CA ARG A 71 17.22 12.95 41.07
C ARG A 71 16.01 12.69 40.16
N GLU A 72 15.57 13.67 39.36
CA GLU A 72 14.48 13.46 38.37
C GLU A 72 14.82 12.40 37.32
N ILE A 73 16.08 12.39 36.82
CA ILE A 73 16.57 11.41 35.84
C ILE A 73 16.68 10.02 36.46
N ALA A 74 17.12 9.89 37.71
CA ALA A 74 17.19 8.61 38.42
C ALA A 74 15.81 7.95 38.57
N THR A 75 14.75 8.74 38.75
CA THR A 75 13.37 8.23 38.86
C THR A 75 12.68 8.01 37.51
N THR A 76 12.93 8.87 36.51
CA THR A 76 12.12 8.93 35.28
C THR A 76 12.86 8.63 33.96
N GLY A 77 14.19 8.48 33.99
CA GLY A 77 15.03 8.33 32.79
C GLY A 77 15.19 9.59 31.94
N THR A 78 14.67 10.73 32.39
CA THR A 78 14.66 12.00 31.66
C THR A 78 14.51 13.16 32.67
N CYS A 79 14.36 14.41 32.20
CA CYS A 79 13.92 15.50 33.06
C CYS A 79 12.92 16.42 32.35
N ALA A 80 12.17 17.20 33.11
CA ALA A 80 11.17 18.14 32.59
C ALA A 80 11.80 19.13 31.58
N LEU A 81 13.01 19.60 31.87
CA LEU A 81 13.75 20.51 30.98
C LEU A 81 14.13 19.84 29.65
N GLN A 82 14.62 18.60 29.64
CA GLN A 82 14.93 17.87 28.40
C GLN A 82 13.68 17.69 27.53
N ARG A 83 12.56 17.31 28.15
CA ARG A 83 11.25 17.15 27.47
C ARG A 83 10.74 18.48 26.90
N GLN A 84 10.82 19.56 27.69
CA GLN A 84 10.44 20.91 27.26
C GLN A 84 11.29 21.40 26.08
N LEU A 85 12.62 21.22 26.14
CA LEU A 85 13.53 21.65 25.08
C LEU A 85 13.32 20.87 23.77
N ARG A 86 13.11 19.55 23.85
CA ARG A 86 12.73 18.71 22.69
C ARG A 86 11.40 19.14 22.07
N GLY A 87 10.41 19.53 22.88
CA GLY A 87 9.11 20.02 22.39
C GLY A 87 9.13 21.45 21.84
N ALA A 88 10.20 22.22 22.12
CA ALA A 88 10.36 23.62 21.70
C ALA A 88 11.30 23.81 20.50
N LEU A 89 11.70 22.72 19.83
CA LEU A 89 12.49 22.73 18.59
C LEU A 89 11.85 21.80 17.56
N PRO A 90 11.90 22.13 16.25
CA PRO A 90 11.50 21.20 15.19
C PRO A 90 12.26 19.87 15.30
N ALA A 91 11.54 18.75 15.18
CA ALA A 91 12.09 17.41 15.44
C ALA A 91 13.35 17.09 14.61
N ALA A 92 13.43 17.60 13.37
CA ALA A 92 14.61 17.40 12.53
C ALA A 92 15.87 18.09 13.06
N LEU A 93 15.79 19.22 13.76
CA LEU A 93 16.97 19.84 14.38
C LEU A 93 17.56 18.95 15.48
N VAL A 94 16.70 18.19 16.17
CA VAL A 94 17.12 17.17 17.13
C VAL A 94 17.72 15.95 16.40
N GLU A 95 17.17 15.55 15.24
CA GLU A 95 17.78 14.50 14.42
C GLU A 95 19.15 14.90 13.82
N LEU A 96 19.37 16.18 13.51
CA LEU A 96 20.62 16.71 12.97
C LEU A 96 21.79 16.64 13.96
N LEU A 97 21.53 16.74 15.27
CA LEU A 97 22.54 16.47 16.30
C LEU A 97 23.06 15.02 16.25
N GLY A 98 22.26 14.09 15.69
CA GLY A 98 22.64 12.69 15.46
C GLY A 98 23.48 12.45 14.20
N VAL A 99 23.98 13.50 13.54
CA VAL A 99 24.84 13.41 12.36
C VAL A 99 26.30 13.70 12.76
N PRO A 100 27.25 12.78 12.55
CA PRO A 100 28.67 13.02 12.82
C PRO A 100 29.17 14.34 12.20
N GLY A 101 29.96 15.10 12.95
CA GLY A 101 30.48 16.40 12.52
C GLY A 101 29.51 17.60 12.64
N LEU A 102 28.21 17.37 12.92
CA LEU A 102 27.20 18.41 13.16
C LEU A 102 26.88 18.60 14.66
N GLY A 103 27.83 19.18 15.40
CA GLY A 103 27.55 19.69 16.75
C GLY A 103 26.57 20.88 16.74
N ALA A 104 25.91 21.15 17.86
CA ALA A 104 24.81 22.14 18.00
C ALA A 104 25.02 23.49 17.30
N LYS A 105 26.22 24.10 17.40
CA LYS A 105 26.54 25.36 16.71
C LYS A 105 26.38 25.28 15.18
N ARG A 106 26.75 24.14 14.57
CA ARG A 106 26.60 23.89 13.14
C ARG A 106 25.15 23.62 12.77
N VAL A 107 24.44 22.79 13.55
CA VAL A 107 22.99 22.57 13.35
C VAL A 107 22.23 23.90 13.35
N ARG A 108 22.53 24.76 14.33
CA ARG A 108 21.96 26.11 14.40
C ARG A 108 22.35 26.97 13.19
N ALA A 109 23.64 27.02 12.82
CA ALA A 109 24.09 27.83 11.69
C ALA A 109 23.46 27.40 10.34
N LEU A 110 23.17 26.11 10.17
CA LEU A 110 22.42 25.59 9.01
C LEU A 110 20.97 26.05 9.04
N HIS A 111 20.29 25.89 10.18
CA HIS A 111 18.91 26.33 10.37
C HIS A 111 18.75 27.84 10.14
N ASP A 112 19.52 28.66 10.86
CA ASP A 112 19.42 30.13 10.86
C ASP A 112 19.78 30.76 9.49
N ALA A 113 20.53 30.04 8.63
CA ALA A 113 20.97 30.54 7.32
C ALA A 113 20.23 29.93 6.11
N LEU A 114 19.69 28.71 6.23
CA LEU A 114 19.06 27.98 5.11
C LEU A 114 17.56 27.68 5.33
N GLY A 115 17.03 27.87 6.54
CA GLY A 115 15.64 27.52 6.86
C GLY A 115 15.34 26.02 6.79
N VAL A 116 16.35 25.17 7.07
CA VAL A 116 16.21 23.71 6.98
C VAL A 116 15.45 23.12 8.17
N GLU A 117 14.25 22.61 7.90
CA GLU A 117 13.36 21.95 8.83
C GLU A 117 13.32 20.43 8.66
N THR A 118 14.01 19.85 7.68
CA THR A 118 14.11 18.38 7.48
C THR A 118 15.51 17.92 7.02
N LEU A 119 15.79 16.62 7.16
CA LEU A 119 17.04 15.99 6.67
C LEU A 119 17.11 16.03 5.13
N GLU A 120 15.98 15.85 4.47
CA GLU A 120 15.81 15.86 3.02
C GLU A 120 16.07 17.26 2.45
N GLN A 121 15.52 18.30 3.09
CA GLN A 121 15.81 19.69 2.74
C GLN A 121 17.31 20.02 2.87
N LEU A 122 17.97 19.53 3.93
CA LEU A 122 19.41 19.74 4.11
C LEU A 122 20.26 18.92 3.11
N LYS A 123 19.84 17.70 2.76
CA LYS A 123 20.43 16.94 1.64
C LYS A 123 20.35 17.76 0.34
N THR A 124 19.16 18.24 -0.02
CA THR A 124 18.95 19.08 -1.21
C THR A 124 19.73 20.40 -1.15
N ALA A 125 19.97 20.97 0.04
CA ALA A 125 20.85 22.13 0.19
C ALA A 125 22.33 21.78 -0.03
N ALA A 126 22.79 20.63 0.44
CA ALA A 126 24.17 20.15 0.23
C ALA A 126 24.44 19.80 -1.24
N GLU A 127 23.51 19.10 -1.89
CA GLU A 127 23.60 18.69 -3.31
C GLU A 127 23.63 19.89 -4.26
N HIS A 128 22.94 20.98 -3.92
CA HIS A 128 22.98 22.25 -4.66
C HIS A 128 24.14 23.19 -4.22
N GLY A 129 25.12 22.71 -3.44
CA GLY A 129 26.28 23.49 -3.04
C GLY A 129 26.00 24.70 -2.13
N LYS A 130 24.88 24.69 -1.40
CA LYS A 130 24.43 25.84 -0.58
C LYS A 130 25.07 25.88 0.81
N ILE A 131 25.70 24.81 1.26
CA ILE A 131 26.31 24.71 2.59
C ILE A 131 27.75 25.24 2.57
N ARG A 132 28.53 25.00 1.49
CA ARG A 132 29.93 25.44 1.36
C ARG A 132 30.12 26.97 1.36
N GLY A 133 29.05 27.73 1.23
CA GLY A 133 29.05 29.19 1.35
C GLY A 133 28.90 29.72 2.79
N LEU A 134 28.67 28.85 3.77
CA LEU A 134 28.37 29.25 5.14
C LEU A 134 29.63 29.32 6.03
N PRO A 135 29.74 30.31 6.93
CA PRO A 135 30.87 30.40 7.86
C PRO A 135 31.05 29.12 8.70
N GLY A 136 32.22 28.48 8.57
CA GLY A 136 32.55 27.22 9.26
C GLY A 136 32.22 25.94 8.49
N PHE A 137 31.78 26.05 7.24
CA PHE A 137 31.47 24.94 6.33
C PHE A 137 32.23 25.12 5.01
N GLY A 138 33.28 24.31 4.79
CA GLY A 138 33.94 24.19 3.48
C GLY A 138 33.43 22.99 2.68
N GLU A 139 33.87 22.82 1.44
CA GLU A 139 33.44 21.75 0.53
C GLU A 139 33.58 20.35 1.14
N LYS A 140 34.71 20.06 1.82
CA LYS A 140 34.92 18.80 2.55
C LYS A 140 33.90 18.57 3.69
N THR A 141 33.41 19.66 4.29
CA THR A 141 32.36 19.60 5.33
C THR A 141 30.99 19.39 4.70
N GLU A 142 30.67 20.08 3.60
CA GLU A 142 29.42 19.87 2.84
C GLU A 142 29.34 18.44 2.29
N ALA A 143 30.41 17.91 1.70
CA ALA A 143 30.46 16.54 1.19
C ALA A 143 30.24 15.50 2.31
N HIS A 144 30.90 15.66 3.46
CA HIS A 144 30.70 14.78 4.61
C HIS A 144 29.27 14.90 5.20
N ILE A 145 28.68 16.09 5.19
CA ILE A 145 27.27 16.29 5.59
C ILE A 145 26.33 15.58 4.61
N ALA A 146 26.54 15.75 3.30
CA ALA A 146 25.75 15.08 2.25
C ALA A 146 25.85 13.56 2.35
N GLU A 147 27.06 13.03 2.56
CA GLU A 147 27.33 11.60 2.78
C GLU A 147 26.64 11.10 4.06
N ALA A 148 26.84 11.77 5.20
CA ALA A 148 26.32 11.32 6.48
C ALA A 148 24.78 11.42 6.55
N ILE A 149 24.19 12.45 5.94
CA ILE A 149 22.73 12.55 5.77
C ILE A 149 22.26 11.51 4.76
N GLY A 150 22.90 11.35 3.61
CA GLY A 150 22.56 10.34 2.61
C GLY A 150 22.56 8.93 3.20
N ALA A 151 23.59 8.58 3.97
CA ALA A 151 23.70 7.32 4.69
C ALA A 151 22.69 7.20 5.86
N ARG A 152 22.24 8.32 6.47
CA ARG A 152 21.22 8.30 7.53
C ARG A 152 19.80 8.21 6.97
N LEU A 153 19.50 8.90 5.87
CA LEU A 153 18.26 8.78 5.10
C LEU A 153 18.13 7.38 4.54
N ARG A 154 19.17 6.85 3.84
CA ARG A 154 19.21 5.45 3.38
C ARG A 154 18.94 4.49 4.55
N ARG A 155 19.63 4.61 5.70
CA ARG A 155 19.32 3.75 6.88
C ARG A 155 17.94 3.96 7.50
N LYS A 156 17.26 5.08 7.26
CA LYS A 156 15.89 5.37 7.72
C LYS A 156 14.82 4.96 6.70
N SER A 157 15.21 4.69 5.45
CA SER A 157 14.32 4.38 4.33
C SER A 157 14.64 3.06 3.59
N GLN A 158 15.71 2.34 3.96
CA GLN A 158 16.11 1.11 3.31
C GLN A 158 15.12 -0.01 3.68
N ARG A 159 14.12 -0.16 2.82
CA ARG A 159 13.25 -1.32 2.80
C ARG A 159 13.91 -2.42 1.97
N PHE A 160 13.59 -3.66 2.30
CA PHE A 160 14.05 -4.86 1.61
C PHE A 160 12.81 -5.60 1.08
N LEU A 161 12.90 -6.20 -0.11
CA LEU A 161 11.81 -7.02 -0.66
C LEU A 161 11.48 -8.19 0.28
N LEU A 162 10.19 -8.56 0.36
CA LEU A 162 9.73 -9.68 1.20
C LEU A 162 10.48 -10.98 0.87
N SER A 163 10.76 -11.23 -0.41
CA SER A 163 11.56 -12.36 -0.91
C SER A 163 12.98 -12.36 -0.36
N PHE A 164 13.71 -11.25 -0.47
CA PHE A 164 15.07 -11.08 0.06
C PHE A 164 15.10 -11.25 1.59
N ALA A 165 14.14 -10.63 2.29
CA ALA A 165 14.01 -10.76 3.73
C ALA A 165 13.73 -12.21 4.18
N THR A 166 12.96 -12.98 3.38
CA THR A 166 12.64 -14.39 3.64
C THR A 166 13.90 -15.28 3.64
N GLN A 167 14.88 -14.98 2.78
CA GLN A 167 16.14 -15.74 2.68
C GLN A 167 16.98 -15.65 3.97
N TYR A 168 16.95 -14.51 4.67
CA TYR A 168 17.66 -14.32 5.94
C TYR A 168 16.83 -14.72 7.16
N LEU A 169 15.52 -14.47 7.14
CA LEU A 169 14.64 -14.75 8.27
C LEU A 169 14.38 -16.24 8.46
N THR A 170 14.20 -17.00 7.38
CA THR A 170 13.83 -18.43 7.49
C THR A 170 14.91 -19.27 8.18
N PRO A 171 16.21 -19.18 7.81
CA PRO A 171 17.28 -19.90 8.51
C PRO A 171 17.49 -19.40 9.94
N LEU A 172 17.31 -18.10 10.20
CA LEU A 172 17.38 -17.51 11.55
C LEU A 172 16.27 -18.06 12.47
N LEU A 173 15.03 -18.19 11.99
CA LEU A 173 13.95 -18.82 12.74
C LEU A 173 14.24 -20.29 13.05
N THR A 174 14.76 -21.06 12.10
CA THR A 174 15.17 -22.46 12.33
C THR A 174 16.26 -22.56 13.40
N TYR A 175 17.33 -21.78 13.25
CA TYR A 175 18.44 -21.70 14.21
C TYR A 175 18.01 -21.31 15.63
N LEU A 176 16.95 -20.50 15.77
CA LEU A 176 16.35 -20.17 17.06
C LEU A 176 15.50 -21.31 17.63
N ARG A 177 14.71 -22.02 16.80
CA ARG A 177 13.91 -23.19 17.21
C ARG A 177 14.77 -24.36 17.71
N GLU A 178 15.98 -24.50 17.18
CA GLU A 178 16.99 -25.47 17.64
C GLU A 178 17.52 -25.19 19.06
N THR A 179 17.20 -24.04 19.67
CA THR A 179 17.68 -23.65 21.00
C THR A 179 16.95 -24.43 22.10
N PRO A 180 17.61 -25.28 22.92
CA PRO A 180 16.91 -26.08 23.93
C PRO A 180 16.26 -25.20 25.00
N GLY A 181 14.94 -25.22 25.09
CA GLY A 181 14.13 -24.34 25.94
C GLY A 181 13.21 -23.39 25.18
N VAL A 182 13.40 -23.24 23.86
CA VAL A 182 12.42 -22.58 22.97
C VAL A 182 11.25 -23.53 22.70
N SER A 183 10.03 -22.98 22.66
CA SER A 183 8.82 -23.71 22.22
C SER A 183 8.31 -23.21 20.88
N GLU A 184 8.28 -21.88 20.70
CA GLU A 184 7.86 -21.20 19.49
C GLU A 184 8.88 -20.13 19.09
N ALA A 185 9.08 -19.95 17.78
CA ALA A 185 9.80 -18.81 17.21
C ALA A 185 9.10 -18.38 15.91
N VAL A 186 8.60 -17.15 15.90
CA VAL A 186 7.62 -16.66 14.92
C VAL A 186 8.03 -15.27 14.46
N ALA A 187 8.05 -15.06 13.15
CA ALA A 187 8.19 -13.73 12.57
C ALA A 187 6.98 -12.85 12.90
N ALA A 188 7.21 -11.58 13.20
CA ALA A 188 6.17 -10.58 13.42
C ALA A 188 6.35 -9.43 12.41
N GLY A 189 6.05 -8.18 12.82
CA GLY A 189 6.32 -6.98 12.04
C GLY A 189 5.58 -6.93 10.69
N SER A 190 6.13 -6.15 9.77
CA SER A 190 5.64 -6.08 8.39
C SER A 190 5.83 -7.39 7.60
N PHE A 191 6.79 -8.23 8.00
CA PHE A 191 7.01 -9.54 7.38
C PHE A 191 5.81 -10.47 7.57
N ARG A 192 5.28 -10.60 8.79
CA ARG A 192 4.13 -11.47 9.09
C ARG A 192 2.84 -10.96 8.46
N ARG A 193 2.72 -9.65 8.24
CA ARG A 193 1.61 -9.04 7.48
C ARG A 193 1.80 -9.09 5.96
N ARG A 194 2.84 -9.79 5.48
CA ARG A 194 3.13 -10.03 4.07
C ARG A 194 3.30 -8.79 3.20
N CYS A 195 3.67 -7.65 3.78
CA CYS A 195 3.91 -6.43 2.99
C CYS A 195 5.00 -6.67 1.94
N GLU A 196 4.78 -6.22 0.70
CA GLU A 196 5.70 -6.28 -0.46
C GLU A 196 7.19 -6.02 -0.12
N SER A 197 7.43 -5.13 0.83
CA SER A 197 8.74 -4.83 1.40
C SER A 197 8.65 -4.67 2.91
N VAL A 198 9.75 -4.93 3.61
CA VAL A 198 9.93 -4.82 5.06
C VAL A 198 11.07 -3.85 5.40
N GLY A 199 11.12 -3.30 6.61
CA GLY A 199 12.26 -2.49 7.08
C GLY A 199 13.21 -3.33 7.92
N ASP A 200 12.71 -3.75 9.06
CA ASP A 200 13.33 -4.62 10.05
C ASP A 200 12.60 -5.98 10.15
N LEU A 201 13.24 -6.92 10.84
CA LEU A 201 12.72 -8.27 11.15
C LEU A 201 12.38 -8.38 12.64
N ASP A 202 11.12 -8.15 13.00
CA ASP A 202 10.62 -8.50 14.34
C ASP A 202 10.51 -10.02 14.50
N ILE A 203 11.06 -10.58 15.59
CA ILE A 203 10.99 -12.01 15.92
C ILE A 203 10.49 -12.18 17.35
N VAL A 204 9.39 -12.90 17.53
CA VAL A 204 8.84 -13.29 18.84
C VAL A 204 9.20 -14.75 19.12
N VAL A 205 9.80 -15.02 20.27
CA VAL A 205 10.22 -16.35 20.72
C VAL A 205 9.63 -16.64 22.11
N THR A 206 9.19 -17.87 22.37
CA THR A 206 8.79 -18.29 23.72
C THR A 206 9.85 -19.16 24.37
N SER A 207 10.30 -18.81 25.57
CA SER A 207 11.25 -19.63 26.34
C SER A 207 11.06 -19.44 27.85
N GLY A 208 11.44 -20.47 28.62
CA GLY A 208 11.64 -20.36 30.08
C GLY A 208 13.02 -19.79 30.47
N ASP A 209 13.97 -19.80 29.55
CA ASP A 209 15.33 -19.24 29.69
C ASP A 209 15.54 -18.18 28.59
N PRO A 210 15.19 -16.92 28.85
CA PRO A 210 15.25 -15.87 27.83
C PRO A 210 16.69 -15.41 27.57
N ALA A 211 17.54 -15.37 28.60
CA ALA A 211 18.94 -14.97 28.49
C ALA A 211 19.72 -15.87 27.51
N LYS A 212 19.52 -17.19 27.59
CA LYS A 212 20.12 -18.16 26.65
C LYS A 212 19.67 -17.97 25.20
N VAL A 213 18.40 -17.65 24.97
CA VAL A 213 17.87 -17.35 23.62
C VAL A 213 18.48 -16.05 23.08
N SER A 214 18.55 -15.02 23.92
CA SER A 214 19.12 -13.71 23.56
C SER A 214 20.63 -13.76 23.32
N ALA A 215 21.37 -14.63 24.03
CA ALA A 215 22.77 -14.96 23.74
C ALA A 215 22.91 -15.69 22.39
N ARG A 216 22.17 -16.79 22.20
CA ARG A 216 22.16 -17.57 20.95
C ARG A 216 21.85 -16.69 19.73
N PHE A 217 20.90 -15.75 19.85
CA PHE A 217 20.54 -14.82 18.78
C PHE A 217 21.69 -13.88 18.37
N VAL A 218 22.47 -13.36 19.31
CA VAL A 218 23.62 -12.49 18.97
C VAL A 218 24.85 -13.27 18.47
N GLU A 219 24.89 -14.59 18.71
CA GLU A 219 25.89 -15.53 18.18
C GLU A 219 25.56 -16.06 16.76
N TYR A 220 24.41 -15.68 16.17
CA TYR A 220 24.04 -16.14 14.83
C TYR A 220 25.05 -15.69 13.78
N GLY A 221 25.49 -16.61 12.91
CA GLY A 221 26.65 -16.41 12.02
C GLY A 221 26.53 -15.20 11.07
N GLU A 222 25.30 -14.83 10.69
CA GLU A 222 25.02 -13.65 9.87
C GLU A 222 24.98 -12.32 10.65
N VAL A 223 25.17 -12.31 11.97
CA VAL A 223 25.27 -11.06 12.74
C VAL A 223 26.59 -10.34 12.37
N ALA A 224 26.45 -9.12 11.84
CA ALA A 224 27.57 -8.22 11.57
C ALA A 224 27.80 -7.22 12.71
N ARG A 225 26.76 -6.84 13.44
CA ARG A 225 26.85 -5.94 14.61
C ARG A 225 25.67 -6.11 15.56
N VAL A 226 25.95 -6.28 16.85
CA VAL A 226 24.94 -6.12 17.91
C VAL A 226 24.68 -4.62 18.15
N LEU A 227 23.41 -4.21 18.17
CA LEU A 227 22.96 -2.85 18.50
C LEU A 227 22.60 -2.73 19.99
N ALA A 228 21.92 -3.75 20.51
CA ALA A 228 21.56 -3.90 21.91
C ALA A 228 21.44 -5.40 22.23
N SER A 229 21.71 -5.79 23.48
CA SER A 229 21.46 -7.15 23.97
C SER A 229 21.04 -7.10 25.43
N GLY A 230 20.16 -8.02 25.82
CA GLY A 230 19.61 -8.15 27.16
C GLY A 230 18.55 -9.24 27.20
N ASP A 231 18.29 -9.81 28.37
CA ASP A 231 17.68 -11.14 28.54
C ASP A 231 16.43 -11.38 27.67
N THR A 232 15.50 -10.42 27.61
CA THR A 232 14.23 -10.54 26.87
C THR A 232 14.17 -9.72 25.57
N ARG A 233 15.23 -8.96 25.24
CA ARG A 233 15.32 -8.17 24.00
C ARG A 233 16.77 -7.99 23.55
N SER A 234 17.03 -8.42 22.31
CA SER A 234 18.24 -8.09 21.58
C SER A 234 17.91 -7.47 20.21
N SER A 235 18.80 -6.62 19.70
CA SER A 235 18.70 -5.98 18.39
C SER A 235 20.04 -6.12 17.68
N VAL A 236 20.05 -6.65 16.46
CA VAL A 236 21.25 -6.91 15.65
C VAL A 236 21.11 -6.37 14.23
N VAL A 237 22.23 -6.13 13.56
CA VAL A 237 22.30 -5.92 12.11
C VAL A 237 23.00 -7.13 11.49
N LEU A 238 22.35 -7.72 10.48
CA LEU A 238 22.87 -8.85 9.72
C LEU A 238 23.89 -8.39 8.66
N ARG A 239 24.70 -9.30 8.10
CA ARG A 239 25.70 -9.02 7.05
C ARG A 239 25.09 -8.38 5.79
N CYS A 240 23.83 -8.69 5.49
CA CYS A 240 23.04 -8.07 4.41
C CYS A 240 22.51 -6.66 4.72
N GLY A 241 22.75 -6.13 5.92
CA GLY A 241 22.32 -4.79 6.35
C GLY A 241 20.93 -4.72 6.99
N ILE A 242 20.13 -5.80 6.94
CA ILE A 242 18.82 -5.88 7.61
C ILE A 242 19.02 -5.81 9.14
N GLN A 243 18.19 -5.02 9.85
CA GLN A 243 18.08 -5.09 11.31
C GLN A 243 17.09 -6.19 11.72
N ALA A 244 17.44 -6.99 12.72
CA ALA A 244 16.54 -7.94 13.36
C ALA A 244 16.38 -7.62 14.87
N ASP A 245 15.15 -7.62 15.35
CA ASP A 245 14.75 -7.32 16.73
C ASP A 245 14.11 -8.56 17.37
N LEU A 246 14.80 -9.16 18.34
CA LEU A 246 14.31 -10.31 19.12
C LEU A 246 13.46 -9.85 20.30
N ARG A 247 12.37 -10.58 20.56
CA ARG A 247 11.54 -10.49 21.76
C ARG A 247 11.33 -11.88 22.34
N VAL A 248 11.81 -12.11 23.56
CA VAL A 248 11.55 -13.37 24.29
C VAL A 248 10.46 -13.15 25.33
N VAL A 249 9.40 -13.97 25.27
CA VAL A 249 8.24 -13.89 26.16
C VAL A 249 7.92 -15.26 26.78
N SER A 250 7.07 -15.28 27.82
CA SER A 250 6.53 -16.54 28.32
C SER A 250 5.48 -17.11 27.34
N PRO A 251 5.30 -18.44 27.25
CA PRO A 251 4.28 -19.04 26.36
C PRO A 251 2.88 -18.46 26.58
N ALA A 252 2.51 -18.18 27.83
CA ALA A 252 1.21 -17.60 28.19
C ALA A 252 1.03 -16.11 27.79
N ALA A 253 2.01 -15.51 27.13
CA ALA A 253 1.97 -14.16 26.57
C ALA A 253 2.16 -14.14 25.03
N LEU A 254 2.34 -15.29 24.38
CA LEU A 254 2.67 -15.38 22.94
C LEU A 254 1.64 -14.65 22.07
N GLY A 255 0.35 -14.90 22.27
CA GLY A 255 -0.73 -14.25 21.52
C GLY A 255 -0.75 -12.72 21.67
N ALA A 256 -0.52 -12.21 22.87
CA ALA A 256 -0.45 -10.77 23.11
C ALA A 256 0.80 -10.13 22.49
N ALA A 257 1.95 -10.80 22.58
CA ALA A 257 3.17 -10.40 21.91
C ALA A 257 3.02 -10.43 20.39
N LEU A 258 2.38 -11.46 19.82
CA LEU A 258 2.12 -11.55 18.39
C LEU A 258 1.20 -10.43 17.89
N VAL A 259 0.09 -10.12 18.57
CA VAL A 259 -0.73 -8.96 18.21
C VAL A 259 0.09 -7.66 18.29
N TYR A 260 0.83 -7.47 19.39
CA TYR A 260 1.63 -6.26 19.62
C TYR A 260 2.74 -6.04 18.58
N PHE A 261 3.55 -7.07 18.28
CA PHE A 261 4.69 -6.95 17.38
C PHE A 261 4.33 -7.19 15.90
N THR A 262 3.22 -7.88 15.59
CA THR A 262 2.71 -7.96 14.20
C THR A 262 2.17 -6.60 13.76
N GLY A 263 1.47 -5.89 14.65
CA GLY A 263 0.81 -4.64 14.30
C GLY A 263 -0.30 -4.83 13.25
N SER A 264 -0.56 -3.85 12.38
CA SER A 264 0.15 -2.56 12.24
C SER A 264 0.06 -1.66 13.47
N LYS A 265 0.82 -0.55 13.46
CA LYS A 265 0.71 0.51 14.49
C LYS A 265 -0.72 1.08 14.57
N ALA A 266 -1.41 1.21 13.43
CA ALA A 266 -2.76 1.75 13.37
C ALA A 266 -3.77 0.76 13.98
N HIS A 267 -3.72 -0.50 13.54
CA HIS A 267 -4.51 -1.59 14.09
C HIS A 267 -4.34 -1.72 15.61
N ASN A 268 -3.11 -1.70 16.12
CA ASN A 268 -2.83 -1.72 17.56
C ASN A 268 -3.35 -0.48 18.32
N ILE A 269 -3.55 0.66 17.66
CA ILE A 269 -4.21 1.82 18.27
C ILE A 269 -5.73 1.61 18.35
N ALA A 270 -6.36 1.06 17.31
CA ALA A 270 -7.79 0.72 17.33
C ALA A 270 -8.11 -0.36 18.38
N MET A 271 -7.37 -1.47 18.39
CA MET A 271 -7.49 -2.55 19.38
C MET A 271 -7.44 -2.02 20.83
N ARG A 272 -6.45 -1.16 21.14
CA ARG A 272 -6.32 -0.57 22.48
C ARG A 272 -7.43 0.41 22.84
N ARG A 273 -7.97 1.17 21.87
CA ARG A 273 -9.14 2.05 22.11
C ARG A 273 -10.40 1.23 22.45
N ILE A 274 -10.63 0.11 21.77
CA ILE A 274 -11.76 -0.79 22.05
C ILE A 274 -11.61 -1.44 23.43
N ALA A 275 -10.39 -1.83 23.82
CA ALA A 275 -10.10 -2.32 25.16
C ALA A 275 -10.38 -1.24 26.24
N GLN A 276 -9.86 -0.03 26.05
CA GLN A 276 -10.03 1.09 26.97
C GLN A 276 -11.49 1.52 27.14
N ALA A 277 -12.32 1.37 26.11
CA ALA A 277 -13.77 1.60 26.19
C ALA A 277 -14.54 0.51 27.00
N ARG A 278 -13.82 -0.48 27.55
CA ARG A 278 -14.32 -1.53 28.44
C ARG A 278 -13.47 -1.66 29.72
N ASP A 279 -12.71 -0.61 30.05
CA ASP A 279 -11.73 -0.55 31.15
C ASP A 279 -10.59 -1.60 31.08
N LEU A 280 -10.38 -2.22 29.92
CA LEU A 280 -9.33 -3.20 29.67
C LEU A 280 -8.05 -2.58 29.10
N LYS A 281 -6.90 -3.20 29.42
CA LYS A 281 -5.57 -2.80 28.94
C LYS A 281 -4.93 -3.93 28.13
N ILE A 282 -4.64 -3.68 26.86
CA ILE A 282 -3.83 -4.57 26.00
C ILE A 282 -2.38 -4.07 25.96
N ASN A 283 -1.42 -4.97 26.21
CA ASN A 283 0.00 -4.75 25.99
C ASN A 283 0.68 -6.02 25.44
N GLU A 284 2.01 -6.04 25.35
CA GLU A 284 2.80 -7.16 24.82
C GLU A 284 2.81 -8.43 25.71
N TYR A 285 2.22 -8.37 26.92
CA TYR A 285 2.21 -9.47 27.90
C TYR A 285 0.82 -10.09 28.13
N GLY A 286 -0.24 -9.44 27.66
CA GLY A 286 -1.61 -9.90 27.84
C GLY A 286 -2.68 -8.82 27.62
N VAL A 287 -3.92 -9.23 27.88
CA VAL A 287 -5.04 -8.31 28.15
C VAL A 287 -5.34 -8.35 29.64
N PHE A 288 -5.50 -7.18 30.24
CA PHE A 288 -5.60 -6.99 31.68
C PHE A 288 -6.88 -6.25 32.08
N ASP A 289 -7.48 -6.73 33.16
CA ASP A 289 -8.58 -6.16 33.93
C ASP A 289 -7.98 -5.73 35.28
N GLY A 290 -7.75 -4.42 35.45
CA GLY A 290 -6.86 -3.91 36.50
C GLY A 290 -5.44 -4.51 36.39
N GLU A 291 -5.03 -5.26 37.42
CA GLU A 291 -3.76 -6.02 37.42
C GLU A 291 -3.94 -7.49 36.96
N ARG A 292 -5.18 -7.98 36.84
CA ARG A 292 -5.49 -9.37 36.51
C ARG A 292 -5.38 -9.59 35.00
N ARG A 293 -4.43 -10.41 34.55
CA ARG A 293 -4.40 -10.86 33.14
C ARG A 293 -5.57 -11.81 32.87
N ILE A 294 -6.40 -11.47 31.88
CA ILE A 294 -7.58 -12.26 31.46
C ILE A 294 -7.39 -12.99 30.12
N ALA A 295 -6.46 -12.53 29.27
CA ALA A 295 -6.14 -13.16 27.98
C ALA A 295 -4.68 -12.89 27.56
N GLY A 296 -4.23 -13.53 26.48
CA GLY A 296 -2.89 -13.28 25.89
C GLY A 296 -2.08 -14.52 25.51
N ALA A 297 -2.55 -15.74 25.80
CA ALA A 297 -1.85 -16.96 25.42
C ALA A 297 -1.89 -17.19 23.89
N THR A 298 -3.06 -17.04 23.28
CA THR A 298 -3.27 -17.09 21.82
C THR A 298 -3.77 -15.74 21.30
N GLU A 299 -3.62 -15.45 20.01
CA GLU A 299 -4.08 -14.16 19.46
C GLU A 299 -5.61 -14.06 19.53
N GLU A 300 -6.31 -15.16 19.26
CA GLU A 300 -7.77 -15.28 19.31
C GLU A 300 -8.29 -14.88 20.69
N SER A 301 -7.59 -15.25 21.77
CA SER A 301 -7.94 -14.84 23.14
C SER A 301 -7.90 -13.33 23.33
N VAL A 302 -6.99 -12.62 22.64
CA VAL A 302 -6.86 -11.16 22.69
C VAL A 302 -8.05 -10.50 21.99
N TYR A 303 -8.38 -10.91 20.76
CA TYR A 303 -9.53 -10.39 20.03
C TYR A 303 -10.86 -10.69 20.75
N ALA A 304 -11.05 -11.93 21.20
CA ALA A 304 -12.26 -12.35 21.90
C ALA A 304 -12.51 -11.57 23.20
N SER A 305 -11.45 -11.27 23.96
CA SER A 305 -11.56 -10.47 25.20
C SER A 305 -12.13 -9.06 24.99
N ILE A 306 -11.97 -8.50 23.79
CA ILE A 306 -12.56 -7.21 23.38
C ILE A 306 -13.73 -7.35 22.40
N GLY A 307 -14.30 -8.55 22.28
CA GLY A 307 -15.48 -8.84 21.46
C GLY A 307 -15.27 -8.60 19.96
N LEU A 308 -14.15 -9.08 19.43
CA LEU A 308 -13.86 -9.17 18.00
C LEU A 308 -13.54 -10.62 17.63
N ALA A 309 -13.81 -11.01 16.39
CA ALA A 309 -13.19 -12.19 15.77
C ALA A 309 -11.67 -11.98 15.60
N TRP A 310 -10.92 -13.08 15.48
CA TRP A 310 -9.49 -12.99 15.18
C TRP A 310 -9.26 -12.46 13.76
N VAL A 311 -8.38 -11.47 13.64
CA VAL A 311 -8.03 -10.85 12.35
C VAL A 311 -6.73 -11.47 11.81
N PRO A 312 -6.73 -12.05 10.60
CA PRO A 312 -5.52 -12.50 9.91
C PRO A 312 -4.43 -11.40 9.85
N PRO A 313 -3.14 -11.70 10.09
CA PRO A 313 -2.04 -10.72 10.06
C PRO A 313 -2.05 -9.75 8.87
N GLU A 314 -2.38 -10.26 7.69
CA GLU A 314 -2.38 -9.58 6.40
C GLU A 314 -3.38 -8.40 6.35
N LEU A 315 -4.51 -8.52 7.05
CA LEU A 315 -5.57 -7.49 7.05
C LEU A 315 -5.33 -6.35 8.06
N ARG A 316 -4.32 -6.45 8.93
CA ARG A 316 -4.15 -5.57 10.12
C ARG A 316 -3.61 -4.17 9.81
N GLU A 317 -4.13 -3.50 8.77
CA GLU A 317 -3.71 -2.16 8.35
C GLU A 317 -4.70 -1.04 8.73
N ASN A 318 -5.73 -1.31 9.54
CA ASN A 318 -6.78 -0.36 9.91
C ASN A 318 -7.52 0.20 8.66
N ARG A 319 -8.00 -0.71 7.81
CA ARG A 319 -8.72 -0.44 6.55
C ARG A 319 -10.17 -0.97 6.56
N GLY A 320 -10.73 -1.20 7.75
CA GLY A 320 -12.11 -1.68 7.96
C GLY A 320 -12.21 -3.12 8.47
N GLU A 321 -11.06 -3.78 8.73
CA GLU A 321 -10.97 -5.13 9.27
C GLU A 321 -11.46 -5.22 10.72
N ILE A 322 -11.32 -4.14 11.50
CA ILE A 322 -11.80 -4.04 12.88
C ILE A 322 -13.33 -4.04 12.95
N GLU A 323 -13.98 -3.34 12.03
CA GLU A 323 -15.43 -3.33 11.86
C GLU A 323 -15.91 -4.69 11.33
N ALA A 324 -15.22 -5.25 10.34
CA ALA A 324 -15.50 -6.59 9.82
C ALA A 324 -15.43 -7.69 10.90
N ALA A 325 -14.42 -7.63 11.77
CA ALA A 325 -14.23 -8.56 12.88
C ALA A 325 -15.26 -8.38 14.01
N ARG A 326 -15.87 -7.19 14.13
CA ARG A 326 -16.97 -6.93 15.09
C ARG A 326 -18.32 -7.41 14.56
N GLU A 327 -18.52 -7.27 13.25
CA GLU A 327 -19.77 -7.58 12.55
C GLU A 327 -19.83 -9.02 12.02
N GLY A 328 -18.77 -9.82 12.22
CA GLY A 328 -18.70 -11.22 11.79
C GLY A 328 -18.52 -11.43 10.28
N ARG A 329 -18.09 -10.40 9.56
CA ARG A 329 -18.00 -10.36 8.08
C ARG A 329 -16.56 -10.25 7.56
N LEU A 330 -15.59 -10.84 8.26
CA LEU A 330 -14.23 -11.00 7.73
C LEU A 330 -14.25 -11.90 6.48
N PRO A 331 -13.39 -11.67 5.49
CA PRO A 331 -13.34 -12.45 4.26
C PRO A 331 -12.88 -13.89 4.48
N ALA A 332 -13.38 -14.80 3.65
CA ALA A 332 -12.73 -16.08 3.39
C ALA A 332 -11.56 -15.85 2.42
N LEU A 333 -10.40 -15.45 2.98
CA LEU A 333 -9.20 -15.09 2.21
C LEU A 333 -8.74 -16.18 1.25
N VAL A 334 -8.14 -15.78 0.12
CA VAL A 334 -7.49 -16.68 -0.84
C VAL A 334 -6.33 -17.49 -0.21
N GLU A 335 -6.09 -18.68 -0.75
CA GLU A 335 -5.06 -19.65 -0.35
C GLU A 335 -4.47 -20.31 -1.61
N ARG A 336 -3.26 -20.85 -1.53
CA ARG A 336 -2.60 -21.48 -2.70
C ARG A 336 -3.38 -22.63 -3.34
N LYS A 337 -4.26 -23.31 -2.58
CA LYS A 337 -5.16 -24.37 -3.08
C LYS A 337 -6.28 -23.88 -4.02
N HIS A 338 -6.55 -22.57 -4.04
CA HIS A 338 -7.55 -21.94 -4.90
C HIS A 338 -6.99 -21.62 -6.29
N LEU A 339 -5.68 -21.40 -6.42
CA LEU A 339 -5.00 -21.22 -7.71
C LEU A 339 -4.85 -22.57 -8.42
N ARG A 340 -5.77 -22.82 -9.35
CA ARG A 340 -5.83 -24.04 -10.19
C ARG A 340 -4.82 -24.03 -11.33
N GLY A 341 -4.26 -22.89 -11.70
CA GLY A 341 -3.28 -22.76 -12.77
C GLY A 341 -2.58 -21.42 -12.73
N ASP A 342 -1.82 -21.13 -13.77
CA ASP A 342 -1.08 -19.89 -13.96
C ASP A 342 -1.43 -19.30 -15.34
N LEU A 343 -1.49 -17.96 -15.44
CA LEU A 343 -1.96 -17.24 -16.63
C LEU A 343 -0.89 -16.32 -17.25
N HIS A 344 0.32 -16.23 -16.68
CA HIS A 344 1.43 -15.46 -17.25
C HIS A 344 2.77 -16.21 -17.07
N ALA A 345 3.32 -16.73 -18.16
CA ALA A 345 4.60 -17.44 -18.16
C ALA A 345 5.29 -17.43 -19.53
N HIS A 346 6.62 -17.35 -19.52
CA HIS A 346 7.46 -17.17 -20.70
C HIS A 346 8.35 -18.40 -20.93
N THR A 347 8.82 -18.58 -22.16
CA THR A 347 9.65 -19.72 -22.55
C THR A 347 10.92 -19.25 -23.28
N ASN A 348 11.79 -20.18 -23.61
CA ASN A 348 12.95 -19.90 -24.48
C ASN A 348 12.57 -19.60 -25.95
N ALA A 349 11.28 -19.37 -26.25
CA ALA A 349 10.85 -18.73 -27.48
C ALA A 349 11.14 -17.21 -27.50
N THR A 350 11.14 -16.52 -26.35
CA THR A 350 11.59 -15.12 -26.22
C THR A 350 12.83 -15.01 -25.34
N ASP A 351 12.64 -14.90 -24.03
CA ASP A 351 13.63 -14.53 -23.02
C ASP A 351 13.47 -15.30 -21.70
N GLY A 352 12.48 -16.20 -21.64
CA GLY A 352 12.49 -17.32 -20.71
C GLY A 352 13.65 -18.29 -20.99
N ARG A 353 13.92 -19.20 -20.06
CA ARG A 353 15.09 -20.10 -20.11
C ARG A 353 14.75 -21.54 -20.46
N ASP A 354 13.59 -22.00 -20.03
CA ASP A 354 13.13 -23.37 -20.20
C ASP A 354 12.29 -23.54 -21.47
N SER A 355 12.22 -24.77 -21.98
CA SER A 355 11.32 -25.07 -23.10
C SER A 355 9.86 -25.03 -22.67
N LEU A 356 8.97 -24.80 -23.63
CA LEU A 356 7.52 -24.83 -23.43
C LEU A 356 7.07 -26.15 -22.76
N ARG A 357 7.62 -27.29 -23.23
CA ARG A 357 7.37 -28.62 -22.64
C ARG A 357 7.92 -28.77 -21.22
N ASP A 358 9.10 -28.20 -20.93
CA ASP A 358 9.67 -28.21 -19.57
C ASP A 358 8.81 -27.42 -18.58
N MET A 359 8.33 -26.24 -18.98
CA MET A 359 7.42 -25.39 -18.19
C MET A 359 6.09 -26.11 -17.91
N ALA A 360 5.48 -26.71 -18.93
CA ALA A 360 4.26 -27.51 -18.80
C ALA A 360 4.42 -28.69 -17.81
N LEU A 361 5.54 -29.41 -17.88
CA LEU A 361 5.82 -30.55 -17.01
C LEU A 361 6.05 -30.13 -15.55
N GLU A 362 6.68 -28.98 -15.31
CA GLU A 362 6.86 -28.44 -13.96
C GLU A 362 5.55 -27.89 -13.36
N ALA A 363 4.73 -27.19 -14.15
CA ALA A 363 3.40 -26.75 -13.75
C ALA A 363 2.53 -27.94 -13.31
N ARG A 364 2.50 -29.02 -14.10
CA ARG A 364 1.83 -30.28 -13.76
C ARG A 364 2.36 -30.89 -12.46
N LYS A 365 3.69 -30.94 -12.30
CA LYS A 365 4.38 -31.42 -11.07
C LYS A 365 4.05 -30.58 -9.83
N ARG A 366 3.66 -29.31 -10.01
CA ARG A 366 3.18 -28.40 -8.95
C ARG A 366 1.67 -28.48 -8.72
N GLY A 367 0.96 -29.40 -9.36
CA GLY A 367 -0.48 -29.60 -9.20
C GLY A 367 -1.34 -28.53 -9.85
N LEU A 368 -0.86 -27.89 -10.93
CA LEU A 368 -1.66 -27.00 -11.76
C LEU A 368 -2.46 -27.80 -12.81
N ASP A 369 -3.73 -27.46 -12.98
CA ASP A 369 -4.60 -27.91 -14.07
C ASP A 369 -4.20 -27.29 -15.42
N TYR A 370 -3.65 -26.07 -15.40
CA TYR A 370 -3.27 -25.33 -16.59
C TYR A 370 -2.09 -24.36 -16.37
N LEU A 371 -1.42 -24.03 -17.47
CA LEU A 371 -0.37 -23.01 -17.57
C LEU A 371 -0.55 -22.29 -18.92
N ALA A 372 -0.98 -21.03 -18.92
CA ALA A 372 -0.96 -20.25 -20.16
C ALA A 372 0.49 -19.95 -20.56
N ILE A 373 0.79 -20.02 -21.85
CA ILE A 373 2.07 -19.61 -22.41
C ILE A 373 1.86 -18.24 -23.05
N THR A 374 2.55 -17.23 -22.53
CA THR A 374 2.34 -15.81 -22.84
C THR A 374 3.66 -15.13 -23.16
N ASP A 375 4.50 -15.80 -23.95
CA ASP A 375 5.73 -15.22 -24.50
C ASP A 375 5.48 -13.82 -25.11
N HIS A 376 6.48 -12.94 -25.05
CA HIS A 376 6.36 -11.56 -25.51
C HIS A 376 6.17 -11.43 -27.04
N ALA A 377 5.37 -10.46 -27.47
CA ALA A 377 5.38 -9.94 -28.85
C ALA A 377 6.74 -9.28 -29.22
N ARG A 378 6.94 -8.92 -30.50
CA ARG A 378 8.19 -8.31 -31.03
C ARG A 378 8.35 -6.81 -30.69
N GLY A 379 7.87 -6.40 -29.51
CA GLY A 379 7.71 -5.01 -29.07
C GLY A 379 9.01 -4.23 -28.82
N LEU A 380 8.86 -2.99 -28.34
CA LEU A 380 9.94 -1.98 -28.27
C LEU A 380 10.89 -2.20 -27.08
N GLY A 381 11.62 -3.31 -27.11
CA GLY A 381 12.71 -3.60 -26.16
C GLY A 381 13.05 -5.09 -26.04
N VAL A 382 12.13 -5.98 -26.41
CA VAL A 382 12.29 -7.43 -26.21
C VAL A 382 13.17 -8.04 -27.29
N ALA A 383 14.35 -8.51 -26.91
CA ALA A 383 15.16 -9.35 -27.77
C ALA A 383 14.45 -10.68 -28.05
N HIS A 384 14.35 -11.07 -29.32
CA HIS A 384 13.70 -12.32 -29.75
C HIS A 384 12.17 -12.40 -29.48
N GLY A 385 11.46 -11.28 -29.29
CA GLY A 385 9.98 -11.27 -29.24
C GLY A 385 9.30 -11.88 -30.47
N LEU A 386 8.10 -12.43 -30.31
CA LEU A 386 7.36 -13.15 -31.33
C LEU A 386 6.67 -12.21 -32.33
N ASP A 387 6.89 -12.47 -33.62
CA ASP A 387 6.03 -11.97 -34.70
C ASP A 387 4.89 -12.96 -34.98
N ALA A 388 3.91 -12.54 -35.78
CA ALA A 388 2.73 -13.35 -36.09
C ALA A 388 3.04 -14.72 -36.73
N GLU A 389 4.17 -14.88 -37.42
CA GLU A 389 4.58 -16.16 -38.04
C GLU A 389 5.20 -17.11 -37.00
N ARG A 390 5.99 -16.56 -36.07
CA ARG A 390 6.56 -17.30 -34.92
C ARG A 390 5.48 -17.68 -33.91
N LEU A 391 4.56 -16.77 -33.59
CA LEU A 391 3.41 -17.05 -32.73
C LEU A 391 2.50 -18.12 -33.36
N ALA A 392 2.24 -18.05 -34.67
CA ALA A 392 1.48 -19.09 -35.36
C ALA A 392 2.12 -20.49 -35.21
N ARG A 393 3.45 -20.60 -35.27
CA ARG A 393 4.16 -21.87 -35.00
C ARG A 393 4.06 -22.32 -33.54
N GLN A 394 4.14 -21.39 -32.59
CA GLN A 394 4.04 -21.73 -31.16
C GLN A 394 2.64 -22.22 -30.80
N ILE A 395 1.59 -21.60 -31.35
CA ILE A 395 0.21 -22.08 -31.27
C ILE A 395 0.13 -23.53 -31.76
N ASP A 396 0.66 -23.82 -32.95
CA ASP A 396 0.64 -25.17 -33.52
C ASP A 396 1.47 -26.19 -32.70
N GLU A 397 2.42 -25.73 -31.87
CA GLU A 397 3.18 -26.57 -30.93
C GLU A 397 2.44 -26.78 -29.61
N ILE A 398 1.77 -25.75 -29.08
CA ILE A 398 0.89 -25.82 -27.91
C ILE A 398 -0.23 -26.84 -28.15
N ASP A 399 -0.88 -26.81 -29.32
CA ASP A 399 -1.94 -27.75 -29.66
C ASP A 399 -1.41 -29.21 -29.67
N ARG A 400 -0.26 -29.48 -30.31
CA ARG A 400 0.42 -30.81 -30.26
C ARG A 400 0.86 -31.25 -28.87
N LEU A 401 1.11 -30.31 -27.96
CA LEU A 401 1.45 -30.62 -26.56
C LEU A 401 0.19 -30.90 -25.74
N ASN A 402 -0.92 -30.20 -25.98
CA ASN A 402 -2.23 -30.54 -25.42
C ASN A 402 -2.72 -31.93 -25.89
N GLU A 403 -2.46 -32.30 -27.16
CA GLU A 403 -2.70 -33.66 -27.69
C GLU A 403 -1.87 -34.77 -27.00
N THR A 404 -0.76 -34.43 -26.32
CA THR A 404 0.24 -35.42 -25.86
C THR A 404 0.67 -35.30 -24.38
N LEU A 405 0.04 -34.44 -23.59
CA LEU A 405 0.36 -34.22 -22.17
C LEU A 405 -0.88 -34.33 -21.27
N ASP A 406 -1.12 -35.53 -20.75
CA ASP A 406 -2.15 -35.73 -19.70
C ASP A 406 -1.89 -34.88 -18.45
N GLY A 407 -2.96 -34.36 -17.87
CA GLY A 407 -2.96 -33.73 -16.54
C GLY A 407 -2.52 -32.26 -16.50
N ILE A 408 -2.30 -31.61 -17.63
CA ILE A 408 -2.04 -30.17 -17.75
C ILE A 408 -2.66 -29.64 -19.05
N VAL A 409 -3.28 -28.47 -19.03
CA VAL A 409 -3.73 -27.76 -20.25
C VAL A 409 -2.84 -26.53 -20.48
N LEU A 410 -2.54 -26.26 -21.73
CA LEU A 410 -1.76 -25.09 -22.16
C LEU A 410 -2.66 -24.16 -22.99
N PRO A 411 -3.31 -23.15 -22.37
CA PRO A 411 -3.96 -22.08 -23.11
C PRO A 411 -2.96 -21.33 -24.01
N LYS A 412 -3.38 -21.10 -25.26
CA LYS A 412 -2.65 -20.34 -26.27
C LYS A 412 -2.70 -18.85 -25.92
N GLY A 413 -1.59 -18.28 -25.47
CA GLY A 413 -1.50 -16.87 -25.09
C GLY A 413 -0.47 -16.09 -25.89
N ILE A 414 -0.42 -14.79 -25.59
CA ILE A 414 0.70 -13.88 -25.88
C ILE A 414 0.67 -12.78 -24.81
N GLU A 415 1.82 -12.25 -24.43
CA GLU A 415 1.89 -10.91 -23.87
C GLU A 415 2.23 -9.90 -24.99
N VAL A 416 1.30 -8.99 -25.29
CA VAL A 416 1.41 -8.03 -26.39
C VAL A 416 1.63 -6.60 -25.88
N ASP A 417 2.61 -5.92 -26.47
CA ASP A 417 2.92 -4.52 -26.21
C ASP A 417 1.72 -3.62 -26.54
N ILE A 418 1.30 -2.82 -25.56
CA ILE A 418 0.44 -1.66 -25.75
C ILE A 418 1.33 -0.51 -26.24
N LEU A 419 1.22 -0.19 -27.53
CA LEU A 419 1.97 0.87 -28.17
C LEU A 419 1.59 2.26 -27.63
N GLU A 420 2.39 3.29 -27.92
CA GLU A 420 2.19 4.65 -27.37
C GLU A 420 0.79 5.22 -27.67
N ASP A 421 0.20 4.88 -28.82
CA ASP A 421 -1.14 5.35 -29.20
C ASP A 421 -2.29 4.51 -28.61
N GLY A 422 -2.01 3.36 -27.98
CA GLY A 422 -3.00 2.43 -27.45
C GLY A 422 -3.45 1.34 -28.43
N SER A 423 -2.75 1.14 -29.56
CA SER A 423 -2.86 -0.09 -30.36
C SER A 423 -1.99 -1.24 -29.80
N LEU A 424 -2.23 -2.45 -30.27
CA LEU A 424 -1.49 -3.66 -29.89
C LEU A 424 -0.46 -4.03 -30.96
N ASP A 425 0.73 -4.51 -30.56
CA ASP A 425 1.85 -4.85 -31.47
C ASP A 425 1.65 -6.12 -32.34
N LEU A 426 0.43 -6.67 -32.43
CA LEU A 426 0.12 -7.84 -33.26
C LEU A 426 -1.21 -7.67 -34.03
N PRO A 427 -1.31 -8.20 -35.26
CA PRO A 427 -2.51 -8.08 -36.07
C PRO A 427 -3.63 -9.01 -35.59
N ASP A 428 -4.87 -8.51 -35.65
CA ASP A 428 -6.12 -9.22 -35.33
C ASP A 428 -6.17 -10.68 -35.83
N GLY A 429 -5.65 -10.95 -37.03
CA GLY A 429 -5.67 -12.28 -37.65
C GLY A 429 -4.82 -13.36 -36.95
N VAL A 430 -3.85 -12.99 -36.11
CA VAL A 430 -3.15 -13.95 -35.22
C VAL A 430 -3.72 -13.92 -33.80
N LEU A 431 -4.14 -12.75 -33.31
CA LEU A 431 -4.79 -12.62 -32.00
C LEU A 431 -6.10 -13.42 -31.92
N ALA A 432 -6.83 -13.54 -33.03
CA ALA A 432 -8.04 -14.36 -33.15
C ALA A 432 -7.83 -15.87 -33.00
N ARG A 433 -6.58 -16.37 -32.93
CA ARG A 433 -6.24 -17.78 -32.68
C ARG A 433 -5.96 -18.09 -31.20
N LEU A 434 -5.95 -17.09 -30.33
CA LEU A 434 -5.52 -17.22 -28.93
C LEU A 434 -6.69 -17.49 -27.99
N ASP A 435 -6.42 -18.25 -26.94
CA ASP A 435 -7.31 -18.43 -25.78
C ASP A 435 -7.23 -17.21 -24.84
N LEU A 436 -6.11 -16.47 -24.87
CA LEU A 436 -5.83 -15.34 -23.99
C LEU A 436 -4.98 -14.26 -24.70
N VAL A 437 -5.34 -12.98 -24.57
CA VAL A 437 -4.45 -11.85 -24.93
C VAL A 437 -4.16 -11.04 -23.68
N VAL A 438 -2.92 -11.09 -23.22
CA VAL A 438 -2.41 -10.29 -22.11
C VAL A 438 -1.79 -9.03 -22.70
N GLY A 439 -2.27 -7.85 -22.34
CA GLY A 439 -1.75 -6.57 -22.84
C GLY A 439 -0.92 -5.84 -21.79
N ALA A 440 0.22 -5.26 -22.21
CA ALA A 440 1.25 -4.79 -21.29
C ALA A 440 1.86 -3.43 -21.65
N VAL A 441 2.40 -2.73 -20.66
CA VAL A 441 3.15 -1.48 -20.85
C VAL A 441 4.64 -1.72 -20.57
N HIS A 442 5.45 -1.79 -21.63
CA HIS A 442 6.90 -1.95 -21.52
C HIS A 442 7.74 -0.68 -21.78
N GLY A 443 7.10 0.41 -22.20
CA GLY A 443 7.77 1.68 -22.45
C GLY A 443 6.86 2.90 -22.35
N HIS A 444 7.45 4.09 -22.44
CA HIS A 444 6.79 5.40 -22.28
C HIS A 444 6.12 5.56 -20.90
N PHE A 445 6.80 5.13 -19.82
CA PHE A 445 6.32 5.21 -18.43
C PHE A 445 6.20 6.65 -17.88
N ASP A 446 6.81 7.63 -18.56
CA ASP A 446 6.87 9.04 -18.22
C ASP A 446 5.75 9.89 -18.86
N LEU A 447 4.82 9.25 -19.57
CA LEU A 447 3.59 9.89 -20.05
C LEU A 447 2.73 10.38 -18.88
N SER A 448 2.11 11.55 -19.05
CA SER A 448 1.19 12.12 -18.06
C SER A 448 -0.04 11.23 -17.81
N ARG A 449 -0.60 11.24 -16.59
CA ARG A 449 -1.83 10.52 -16.18
C ARG A 449 -2.87 10.34 -17.28
N ALA A 450 -3.26 11.45 -17.93
CA ALA A 450 -4.29 11.44 -18.95
C ALA A 450 -3.88 10.59 -20.17
N ALA A 451 -2.72 10.88 -20.77
CA ALA A 451 -2.22 10.16 -21.93
C ALA A 451 -2.01 8.65 -21.64
N GLN A 452 -1.37 8.33 -20.52
CA GLN A 452 -1.11 6.95 -20.13
C GLN A 452 -2.40 6.17 -19.81
N THR A 453 -3.41 6.84 -19.24
CA THR A 453 -4.74 6.23 -19.05
C THR A 453 -5.44 5.98 -20.38
N GLU A 454 -5.59 6.98 -21.25
CA GLU A 454 -6.30 6.80 -22.54
C GLU A 454 -5.62 5.75 -23.44
N ARG A 455 -4.29 5.66 -23.41
CA ARG A 455 -3.50 4.61 -24.08
C ARG A 455 -3.92 3.21 -23.63
N VAL A 456 -4.01 2.97 -22.31
CA VAL A 456 -4.42 1.68 -21.74
C VAL A 456 -5.90 1.40 -21.99
N LEU A 457 -6.80 2.38 -21.84
CA LEU A 457 -8.23 2.18 -22.10
C LEU A 457 -8.51 1.81 -23.57
N ARG A 458 -7.84 2.47 -24.51
CA ARG A 458 -7.95 2.18 -25.95
C ARG A 458 -7.44 0.79 -26.31
N ALA A 459 -6.42 0.29 -25.61
CA ALA A 459 -5.95 -1.09 -25.77
C ALA A 459 -6.98 -2.10 -25.27
N MET A 460 -7.56 -1.86 -24.09
CA MET A 460 -8.60 -2.70 -23.50
C MET A 460 -9.88 -2.77 -24.36
N ASP A 461 -10.20 -1.71 -25.11
CA ASP A 461 -11.32 -1.73 -26.07
C ASP A 461 -11.14 -2.76 -27.20
N HIS A 462 -9.90 -3.16 -27.54
CA HIS A 462 -9.61 -4.08 -28.65
C HIS A 462 -10.35 -5.43 -28.50
N PRO A 463 -10.96 -6.00 -29.56
CA PRO A 463 -11.87 -7.14 -29.44
C PRO A 463 -11.34 -8.34 -28.64
N TYR A 464 -10.05 -8.67 -28.77
CA TYR A 464 -9.45 -9.87 -28.17
C TYR A 464 -8.78 -9.63 -26.80
N PHE A 465 -8.70 -8.37 -26.33
CA PHE A 465 -8.00 -8.02 -25.08
C PHE A 465 -8.64 -8.71 -23.87
N SER A 466 -7.83 -9.47 -23.11
CA SER A 466 -8.30 -10.30 -22.00
C SER A 466 -7.86 -9.76 -20.62
N ILE A 467 -6.54 -9.60 -20.42
CA ILE A 467 -5.94 -9.21 -19.13
C ILE A 467 -4.98 -8.03 -19.35
N LEU A 468 -4.99 -7.04 -18.45
CA LEU A 468 -3.94 -6.03 -18.37
C LEU A 468 -2.84 -6.50 -17.41
N ALA A 469 -1.67 -6.86 -17.94
CA ALA A 469 -0.50 -7.28 -17.16
C ALA A 469 0.09 -6.13 -16.35
N HIS A 470 0.57 -6.46 -15.14
CA HIS A 470 1.26 -5.57 -14.18
C HIS A 470 0.94 -4.07 -14.39
N PRO A 471 -0.30 -3.63 -14.05
CA PRO A 471 -0.93 -2.45 -14.65
C PRO A 471 -0.24 -1.10 -14.45
N SER A 472 0.67 -0.99 -13.48
CA SER A 472 1.43 0.23 -13.21
C SER A 472 2.85 0.22 -13.78
N GLY A 473 3.34 -0.96 -14.21
CA GLY A 473 4.68 -1.16 -14.74
C GLY A 473 5.81 -0.99 -13.71
N ARG A 474 5.50 -1.01 -12.41
CA ARG A 474 6.48 -0.77 -11.33
C ARG A 474 7.53 -1.87 -11.20
N LEU A 475 8.70 -1.51 -10.69
CA LEU A 475 9.74 -2.43 -10.21
C LEU A 475 10.23 -1.95 -8.83
N LEU A 476 9.88 -2.67 -7.78
CA LEU A 476 10.12 -2.34 -6.37
C LEU A 476 11.61 -2.11 -6.09
N GLY A 477 11.98 -0.85 -5.91
CA GLY A 477 13.36 -0.40 -5.64
C GLY A 477 14.17 0.01 -6.87
N GLU A 478 13.62 -0.14 -8.09
CA GLU A 478 14.28 0.18 -9.36
C GLU A 478 13.50 1.20 -10.21
N ARG A 479 12.17 1.06 -10.33
CA ARG A 479 11.29 1.91 -11.15
C ARG A 479 9.96 2.14 -10.42
N ASP A 480 9.64 3.40 -10.15
CA ASP A 480 8.32 3.78 -9.63
C ASP A 480 7.20 3.42 -10.62
N ALA A 481 5.97 3.27 -10.12
CA ALA A 481 4.77 3.13 -10.95
C ALA A 481 4.62 4.31 -11.93
N CYS A 482 4.17 4.06 -13.16
CA CYS A 482 3.78 5.14 -14.07
C CYS A 482 2.58 5.93 -13.52
N ASP A 483 2.44 7.19 -13.94
CA ASP A 483 1.28 8.00 -13.59
C ASP A 483 0.07 7.54 -14.43
N ILE A 484 -0.81 6.74 -13.84
CA ILE A 484 -2.00 6.16 -14.50
C ILE A 484 -3.20 6.18 -13.55
N ASP A 485 -4.41 6.39 -14.12
CA ASP A 485 -5.64 6.45 -13.36
C ASP A 485 -6.27 5.06 -13.16
N LEU A 486 -5.68 4.26 -12.26
CA LEU A 486 -6.11 2.88 -12.00
C LEU A 486 -7.59 2.76 -11.59
N ALA A 487 -8.19 3.81 -11.01
CA ALA A 487 -9.64 3.83 -10.73
C ALA A 487 -10.47 3.80 -12.02
N ARG A 488 -10.07 4.57 -13.05
CA ARG A 488 -10.70 4.53 -14.38
C ARG A 488 -10.41 3.22 -15.12
N VAL A 489 -9.20 2.67 -14.98
CA VAL A 489 -8.83 1.37 -15.56
C VAL A 489 -9.70 0.25 -14.99
N ILE A 490 -9.96 0.24 -13.67
CA ILE A 490 -10.88 -0.70 -13.01
C ILE A 490 -12.32 -0.52 -13.51
N GLU A 491 -12.83 0.71 -13.60
CA GLU A 491 -14.17 0.98 -14.13
C GLU A 491 -14.32 0.50 -15.59
N HIS A 492 -13.29 0.71 -16.42
CA HIS A 492 -13.27 0.28 -17.82
C HIS A 492 -13.14 -1.23 -17.97
N ALA A 493 -12.30 -1.89 -17.16
CA ALA A 493 -12.19 -3.36 -17.12
C ALA A 493 -13.55 -3.99 -16.83
N ARG A 494 -14.27 -3.49 -15.81
CA ARG A 494 -15.65 -3.89 -15.48
C ARG A 494 -16.61 -3.69 -16.66
N ALA A 495 -16.54 -2.54 -17.33
CA ALA A 495 -17.45 -2.21 -18.43
C ALA A 495 -17.19 -3.05 -19.69
N ARG A 496 -15.93 -3.40 -19.96
CA ARG A 496 -15.46 -4.12 -21.15
C ARG A 496 -15.42 -5.65 -20.99
N GLY A 497 -15.41 -6.14 -19.75
CA GLY A 497 -15.27 -7.55 -19.40
C GLY A 497 -13.84 -8.06 -19.24
N CYS A 498 -12.85 -7.16 -19.28
CA CYS A 498 -11.43 -7.50 -19.10
C CYS A 498 -11.07 -7.70 -17.62
N HIS A 499 -9.88 -8.24 -17.37
CA HIS A 499 -9.36 -8.53 -16.03
C HIS A 499 -8.04 -7.80 -15.78
N LEU A 500 -7.65 -7.72 -14.51
CA LEU A 500 -6.38 -7.10 -14.10
C LEU A 500 -5.46 -8.16 -13.51
N GLU A 501 -4.16 -7.93 -13.60
CA GLU A 501 -3.15 -8.84 -13.09
C GLU A 501 -2.65 -8.46 -11.70
N LEU A 502 -2.42 -9.45 -10.83
CA LEU A 502 -1.60 -9.39 -9.62
C LEU A 502 -0.37 -10.29 -9.86
N ASN A 503 0.60 -9.68 -10.54
CA ASN A 503 1.82 -10.31 -10.97
C ASN A 503 2.69 -10.65 -9.75
N ALA A 504 2.88 -11.94 -9.46
CA ALA A 504 3.54 -12.36 -8.23
C ALA A 504 5.06 -12.24 -8.24
N GLN A 505 5.66 -11.78 -9.34
CA GLN A 505 7.11 -11.62 -9.49
C GLN A 505 7.65 -10.73 -8.35
N PRO A 506 8.71 -11.12 -7.61
CA PRO A 506 9.05 -10.50 -6.33
C PRO A 506 9.53 -9.05 -6.39
N GLN A 507 9.92 -8.56 -7.57
CA GLN A 507 10.24 -7.17 -7.85
C GLN A 507 9.05 -6.40 -8.45
N ARG A 508 7.98 -7.05 -8.92
CA ARG A 508 6.76 -6.36 -9.41
C ARG A 508 5.70 -6.25 -8.32
N LEU A 509 5.16 -7.39 -7.88
CA LEU A 509 3.99 -7.50 -6.99
C LEU A 509 2.85 -6.56 -7.42
N ASP A 510 2.61 -6.44 -8.73
CA ASP A 510 1.75 -5.42 -9.33
C ASP A 510 0.60 -6.11 -10.09
N LEU A 511 -0.66 -5.86 -9.83
CA LEU A 511 -1.31 -4.75 -9.12
C LEU A 511 -1.06 -4.70 -7.59
N ALA A 512 -0.85 -3.51 -7.04
CA ALA A 512 -0.65 -3.33 -5.59
C ALA A 512 -1.93 -3.63 -4.76
N ASP A 513 -1.74 -4.06 -3.50
CA ASP A 513 -2.79 -4.51 -2.56
C ASP A 513 -4.04 -3.63 -2.50
N VAL A 514 -3.87 -2.31 -2.42
CA VAL A 514 -4.96 -1.32 -2.38
C VAL A 514 -5.79 -1.28 -3.66
N TRP A 515 -5.19 -1.59 -4.81
CA TRP A 515 -5.87 -1.57 -6.10
C TRP A 515 -6.48 -2.93 -6.46
N CYS A 516 -5.86 -4.04 -6.05
CA CYS A 516 -6.51 -5.35 -6.03
C CYS A 516 -7.82 -5.31 -5.24
N ARG A 517 -7.81 -4.65 -4.07
CA ARG A 517 -9.02 -4.42 -3.29
C ARG A 517 -10.06 -3.59 -4.04
N HIS A 518 -9.66 -2.47 -4.66
CA HIS A 518 -10.59 -1.68 -5.47
C HIS A 518 -11.15 -2.45 -6.67
N ALA A 519 -10.38 -3.35 -7.28
CA ALA A 519 -10.84 -4.24 -8.35
C ALA A 519 -11.91 -5.22 -7.83
N ALA A 520 -11.65 -5.88 -6.70
CA ALA A 520 -12.61 -6.76 -6.04
C ALA A 520 -13.90 -6.03 -5.60
N GLU A 521 -13.78 -4.84 -4.99
CA GLU A 521 -14.93 -3.98 -4.62
C GLU A 521 -15.72 -3.51 -5.86
N ALA A 522 -15.06 -3.34 -7.01
CA ALA A 522 -15.71 -3.04 -8.29
C ALA A 522 -16.28 -4.28 -9.01
N GLY A 523 -16.01 -5.50 -8.54
CA GLY A 523 -16.41 -6.74 -9.21
C GLY A 523 -15.57 -7.09 -10.46
N VAL A 524 -14.35 -6.55 -10.57
CA VAL A 524 -13.36 -6.94 -11.58
C VAL A 524 -12.56 -8.13 -11.06
N LEU A 525 -12.35 -9.14 -11.90
CA LEU A 525 -11.56 -10.31 -11.54
C LEU A 525 -10.06 -9.96 -11.60
N VAL A 526 -9.29 -10.47 -10.63
CA VAL A 526 -7.83 -10.36 -10.58
C VAL A 526 -7.22 -11.72 -10.90
N SER A 527 -6.28 -11.74 -11.83
CA SER A 527 -5.43 -12.92 -12.12
C SER A 527 -4.25 -12.94 -11.16
N ILE A 528 -3.93 -14.09 -10.56
CA ILE A 528 -2.62 -14.29 -9.90
C ILE A 528 -1.82 -15.27 -10.75
N ASP A 529 -0.72 -14.77 -11.27
CA ASP A 529 0.28 -15.44 -12.10
C ASP A 529 1.67 -15.42 -11.41
N SER A 530 2.71 -15.89 -12.09
CA SER A 530 4.09 -15.89 -11.57
C SER A 530 5.13 -15.09 -12.36
N ASP A 531 4.78 -14.58 -13.54
CA ASP A 531 5.72 -14.01 -14.52
C ASP A 531 6.92 -14.96 -14.78
N ALA A 532 6.64 -16.27 -14.86
CA ALA A 532 7.69 -17.27 -14.77
C ALA A 532 8.50 -17.35 -16.07
N HIS A 533 9.71 -16.81 -16.03
CA HIS A 533 10.73 -16.92 -17.07
C HIS A 533 11.54 -18.25 -17.00
N ARG A 534 11.20 -19.13 -16.07
CA ARG A 534 11.82 -20.46 -15.84
C ARG A 534 11.01 -21.28 -14.83
N ARG A 535 11.27 -22.59 -14.79
CA ARG A 535 10.59 -23.58 -13.95
C ARG A 535 10.57 -23.26 -12.46
N GLU A 536 11.64 -22.70 -11.91
CA GLU A 536 11.66 -22.33 -10.48
C GLU A 536 10.61 -21.27 -10.14
N ASP A 537 10.47 -20.28 -11.03
CA ASP A 537 9.75 -19.01 -10.80
C ASP A 537 8.22 -19.19 -10.74
N LEU A 538 7.70 -20.33 -11.23
CA LEU A 538 6.35 -20.84 -10.91
C LEU A 538 6.08 -21.01 -9.38
N GLY A 539 7.07 -20.70 -8.53
CA GLY A 539 6.94 -20.65 -7.07
C GLY A 539 6.39 -19.31 -6.57
N HIS A 540 6.48 -18.24 -7.40
CA HIS A 540 6.03 -16.90 -7.06
C HIS A 540 4.53 -16.84 -6.76
N LEU A 541 3.70 -17.74 -7.31
CA LEU A 541 2.27 -17.86 -6.99
C LEU A 541 1.94 -17.83 -5.49
N GLY A 542 2.84 -18.34 -4.62
CA GLY A 542 2.67 -18.24 -3.17
C GLY A 542 2.76 -16.81 -2.62
N ILE A 543 3.62 -15.98 -3.22
CA ILE A 543 3.83 -14.57 -2.90
C ILE A 543 2.65 -13.72 -3.41
N GLY A 544 2.11 -14.05 -4.59
CA GLY A 544 0.89 -13.43 -5.13
C GLY A 544 -0.33 -13.70 -4.25
N VAL A 545 -0.51 -14.94 -3.80
CA VAL A 545 -1.51 -15.29 -2.77
C VAL A 545 -1.27 -14.49 -1.48
N ASP A 546 -0.03 -14.38 -1.00
CA ASP A 546 0.30 -13.55 0.15
C ASP A 546 -0.09 -12.06 -0.07
N GLN A 547 0.05 -11.49 -1.28
CA GLN A 547 -0.38 -10.11 -1.58
C GLN A 547 -1.91 -9.94 -1.64
N ALA A 548 -2.62 -10.83 -2.34
CA ALA A 548 -4.08 -10.80 -2.44
C ALA A 548 -4.77 -10.90 -1.06
N ARG A 549 -4.09 -11.50 -0.08
CA ARG A 549 -4.55 -11.57 1.31
C ARG A 549 -4.49 -10.24 2.06
N LEU A 550 -3.65 -9.28 1.67
CA LEU A 550 -3.74 -7.88 2.14
C LEU A 550 -4.91 -7.13 1.49
N ALA A 551 -5.29 -7.54 0.28
CA ALA A 551 -6.29 -6.88 -0.56
C ALA A 551 -7.76 -7.21 -0.20
N ASP A 552 -8.00 -7.99 0.86
CA ASP A 552 -9.35 -8.49 1.21
C ASP A 552 -9.95 -9.40 0.11
N GLU A 553 -9.11 -10.02 -0.74
CA GLU A 553 -9.59 -10.89 -1.82
C GLU A 553 -10.17 -12.21 -1.29
N GLY A 554 -11.49 -12.27 -1.31
CA GLY A 554 -12.26 -13.47 -0.98
C GLY A 554 -12.11 -14.55 -2.05
N ALA A 555 -12.00 -15.81 -1.61
CA ALA A 555 -11.72 -16.98 -2.45
C ALA A 555 -12.69 -17.20 -3.63
N GLY A 556 -13.87 -16.56 -3.65
CA GLY A 556 -14.79 -16.62 -4.79
C GLY A 556 -14.31 -15.83 -6.03
N ALA A 557 -13.52 -14.76 -5.86
CA ALA A 557 -13.27 -13.76 -6.90
C ALA A 557 -12.43 -14.26 -8.09
N GLN A 558 -11.57 -15.26 -7.89
CA GLN A 558 -10.58 -15.70 -8.90
C GLN A 558 -11.05 -16.89 -9.75
N HIS A 559 -12.03 -17.67 -9.27
CA HIS A 559 -12.37 -18.97 -9.86
C HIS A 559 -13.16 -18.90 -11.18
N ALA A 560 -13.78 -17.77 -11.50
CA ALA A 560 -14.70 -17.66 -12.64
C ALA A 560 -13.98 -17.72 -14.00
N HIS A 561 -12.99 -16.85 -14.23
CA HIS A 561 -12.25 -16.81 -15.50
C HIS A 561 -11.33 -18.02 -15.67
N ALA A 562 -10.62 -18.42 -14.62
CA ALA A 562 -9.76 -19.61 -14.59
C ALA A 562 -10.48 -20.87 -15.13
N ARG A 563 -11.73 -21.10 -14.69
CA ARG A 563 -12.55 -22.22 -15.17
C ARG A 563 -13.07 -22.00 -16.58
N ALA A 564 -13.40 -20.77 -16.97
CA ALA A 564 -13.88 -20.46 -18.32
C ALA A 564 -12.79 -20.68 -19.39
N VAL A 565 -11.56 -20.21 -19.16
CA VAL A 565 -10.42 -20.40 -20.08
C VAL A 565 -10.03 -21.88 -20.15
N ALA A 566 -9.88 -22.55 -19.00
CA ALA A 566 -9.54 -23.97 -18.98
C ALA A 566 -10.66 -24.88 -19.56
N ALA A 567 -11.93 -24.45 -19.50
CA ALA A 567 -13.02 -25.14 -20.18
C ALA A 567 -13.05 -24.85 -21.68
N ALA A 568 -12.79 -23.61 -22.12
CA ALA A 568 -12.71 -23.25 -23.53
C ALA A 568 -11.58 -24.01 -24.25
N ALA A 569 -10.37 -24.01 -23.67
CA ALA A 569 -9.22 -24.75 -24.20
C ALA A 569 -9.42 -26.28 -24.23
N ARG A 570 -10.33 -26.83 -23.40
CA ARG A 570 -10.75 -28.24 -23.44
C ARG A 570 -11.95 -28.51 -24.37
N ALA A 571 -12.67 -27.48 -24.82
CA ALA A 571 -13.88 -27.60 -25.62
C ALA A 571 -13.65 -27.38 -27.13
N ASP A 572 -12.46 -26.92 -27.54
CA ASP A 572 -12.10 -26.67 -28.94
C ASP A 572 -11.61 -27.96 -29.68
N ASP A 573 -11.72 -29.12 -29.03
CA ASP A 573 -11.50 -30.46 -29.62
C ASP A 573 -12.55 -30.80 -30.70
N GLY A 574 -12.39 -30.19 -31.88
CA GLY A 574 -13.02 -30.65 -33.11
C GLY A 574 -14.28 -29.90 -33.61
N ARG A 575 -14.68 -28.75 -33.03
CA ARG A 575 -15.83 -27.96 -33.54
C ARG A 575 -15.49 -26.54 -34.00
N ARG A 576 -15.17 -26.43 -35.30
CA ARG A 576 -14.99 -25.16 -36.04
C ARG A 576 -16.12 -24.16 -35.77
N ARG A 577 -15.78 -22.93 -35.39
CA ARG A 577 -16.73 -21.83 -35.18
C ARG A 577 -16.98 -21.03 -36.46
N ASP A 578 -17.87 -21.52 -37.33
CA ASP A 578 -18.44 -20.70 -38.41
C ASP A 578 -19.47 -19.71 -37.84
N VAL A 579 -19.01 -18.52 -37.41
CA VAL A 579 -19.87 -17.40 -36.97
C VAL A 579 -19.50 -16.09 -37.69
N GLY A 580 -19.54 -16.13 -39.03
CA GLY A 580 -19.35 -14.95 -39.87
C GLY A 580 -20.62 -14.07 -39.93
N VAL A 581 -20.70 -13.01 -39.13
CA VAL A 581 -21.84 -12.07 -39.15
C VAL A 581 -21.71 -11.08 -40.33
N GLY A 582 -22.11 -11.51 -41.52
CA GLY A 582 -22.12 -10.67 -42.73
C GLY A 582 -23.30 -9.69 -42.75
N VAL A 583 -23.02 -8.38 -42.77
CA VAL A 583 -24.04 -7.34 -42.88
C VAL A 583 -24.61 -7.27 -44.31
N ARG A 584 -25.93 -7.38 -44.46
CA ARG A 584 -26.67 -6.92 -45.64
C ARG A 584 -27.88 -6.09 -45.24
N ALA A 585 -28.03 -4.92 -45.86
CA ALA A 585 -29.21 -4.08 -45.72
C ALA A 585 -30.28 -4.48 -46.77
N GLY A 586 -31.54 -4.54 -46.34
CA GLY A 586 -32.72 -4.76 -47.17
C GLY A 586 -33.94 -4.20 -46.44
N ALA A 587 -34.92 -3.66 -47.17
CA ALA A 587 -36.01 -2.88 -46.59
C ALA A 587 -37.40 -3.34 -47.02
N CYS A 588 -38.40 -2.87 -46.24
CA CYS A 588 -39.83 -2.79 -46.53
C CYS A 588 -40.76 -3.95 -46.15
N SER A 589 -41.75 -3.57 -45.31
CA SER A 589 -43.15 -4.04 -45.29
C SER A 589 -43.46 -5.42 -44.69
N GLY A 590 -44.70 -5.55 -44.21
CA GLY A 590 -45.20 -6.73 -43.49
C GLY A 590 -45.48 -6.44 -42.02
N ALA A 591 -46.49 -7.10 -41.45
CA ALA A 591 -46.86 -7.00 -40.04
C ALA A 591 -46.81 -8.38 -39.37
N ARG A 592 -46.64 -8.38 -38.04
CA ARG A 592 -46.38 -9.52 -37.16
C ARG A 592 -44.95 -10.06 -37.26
N VAL A 593 -44.28 -10.09 -36.11
CA VAL A 593 -43.15 -10.96 -35.83
C VAL A 593 -43.61 -11.88 -34.70
N CYS A 594 -43.72 -13.17 -34.96
CA CYS A 594 -43.67 -14.17 -33.90
C CYS A 594 -42.20 -14.36 -33.53
N VAL A 595 -41.89 -14.46 -32.24
CA VAL A 595 -40.54 -14.81 -31.77
C VAL A 595 -40.62 -16.19 -31.14
N GLU A 596 -40.37 -17.22 -31.94
CA GLU A 596 -40.03 -18.54 -31.41
C GLU A 596 -38.55 -18.49 -30.99
N ILE A 597 -38.28 -18.71 -29.70
CA ILE A 597 -36.93 -19.00 -29.20
C ILE A 597 -36.82 -20.52 -29.08
N GLY A 598 -36.58 -21.17 -30.21
CA GLY A 598 -36.33 -22.61 -30.25
C GLY A 598 -34.95 -22.93 -29.70
N ILE A 599 -34.87 -23.26 -28.40
CA ILE A 599 -33.71 -23.96 -27.84
C ILE A 599 -33.95 -25.45 -28.04
N GLY A 600 -33.47 -25.98 -29.17
CA GLY A 600 -33.48 -27.43 -29.44
C GLY A 600 -32.35 -28.10 -28.65
N ILE A 601 -32.71 -28.71 -27.51
CA ILE A 601 -31.84 -29.60 -26.73
C ILE A 601 -32.68 -30.83 -26.38
N ASP A 602 -32.55 -31.90 -27.18
CA ASP A 602 -33.08 -33.22 -26.84
C ASP A 602 -32.15 -33.85 -25.80
N ILE A 603 -32.61 -33.95 -24.56
CA ILE A 603 -31.97 -34.70 -23.47
C ILE A 603 -33.07 -35.47 -22.73
N ASP A 604 -33.16 -36.78 -23.00
CA ASP A 604 -33.98 -37.71 -22.21
C ASP A 604 -33.32 -37.95 -20.85
N ILE A 605 -33.96 -37.49 -19.77
CA ILE A 605 -33.66 -37.90 -18.39
C ILE A 605 -34.99 -38.04 -17.64
N ASP A 606 -35.39 -39.28 -17.38
CA ASP A 606 -36.53 -39.60 -16.50
C ASP A 606 -36.24 -39.20 -15.05
N ILE A 607 -37.08 -38.35 -14.46
CA ILE A 607 -37.18 -38.15 -13.01
C ILE A 607 -38.66 -37.96 -12.64
N ASP A 608 -39.30 -39.02 -12.13
CA ASP A 608 -40.63 -38.94 -11.53
C ASP A 608 -40.59 -38.17 -10.20
N ILE A 609 -41.33 -37.05 -10.12
CA ILE A 609 -41.76 -36.45 -8.85
C ILE A 609 -43.20 -35.91 -9.02
N ASP A 610 -44.19 -36.66 -8.55
CA ASP A 610 -45.57 -36.18 -8.40
C ASP A 610 -45.65 -35.08 -7.33
N ILE A 611 -46.25 -33.94 -7.68
CA ILE A 611 -46.75 -32.94 -6.72
C ILE A 611 -48.11 -32.43 -7.20
N ASP A 612 -49.19 -32.98 -6.64
CA ASP A 612 -50.52 -32.38 -6.73
C ASP A 612 -50.54 -31.02 -6.01
N ILE A 613 -51.05 -29.99 -6.68
CA ILE A 613 -51.24 -28.64 -6.12
C ILE A 613 -52.73 -28.32 -6.14
N ASP A 614 -53.37 -28.34 -4.96
CA ASP A 614 -54.76 -27.93 -4.79
C ASP A 614 -54.85 -26.60 -4.02
N ILE A 615 -55.60 -25.63 -4.55
CA ILE A 615 -55.62 -24.23 -4.09
C ILE A 615 -57.01 -23.84 -3.60
N GLY A 616 -57.24 -23.98 -2.28
CA GLY A 616 -58.45 -23.53 -1.61
C GLY A 616 -58.37 -22.10 -1.06
N ILE A 617 -59.20 -21.18 -1.57
CA ILE A 617 -59.35 -19.80 -1.06
C ILE A 617 -60.65 -19.72 -0.23
N GLY A 618 -60.57 -19.33 1.07
CA GLY A 618 -61.76 -19.37 1.95
C GLY A 618 -61.69 -18.62 3.29
N ILE A 619 -61.80 -17.28 3.24
CA ILE A 619 -62.40 -16.33 4.21
C ILE A 619 -62.85 -16.86 5.61
N GLY A 620 -62.38 -16.25 6.73
CA GLY A 620 -63.32 -15.85 7.82
C GLY A 620 -62.94 -15.90 9.32
N ILE A 621 -62.83 -14.70 9.94
CA ILE A 621 -63.46 -14.24 11.22
C ILE A 621 -62.96 -14.74 12.61
N ASP A 622 -62.76 -13.74 13.51
CA ASP A 622 -62.72 -13.69 15.01
C ASP A 622 -61.90 -14.64 15.91
N GLY A 623 -61.33 -14.08 17.00
CA GLY A 623 -60.65 -14.92 18.01
C GLY A 623 -60.28 -14.45 19.44
N ARG A 624 -60.17 -13.14 19.78
CA ARG A 624 -59.70 -12.63 21.13
C ARG A 624 -58.17 -12.89 21.34
N PHE A 625 -57.37 -12.10 22.06
CA PHE A 625 -57.51 -11.55 23.42
C PHE A 625 -57.24 -10.02 23.52
N ALA A 626 -57.25 -9.44 24.74
CA ALA A 626 -57.60 -8.03 24.94
C ALA A 626 -56.76 -7.24 25.97
N LYS A 627 -56.79 -5.89 25.81
CA LYS A 627 -56.46 -4.81 26.79
C LYS A 627 -54.96 -4.64 27.14
N ALA A 628 -54.43 -3.44 27.42
CA ALA A 628 -54.86 -2.03 27.28
C ALA A 628 -53.58 -1.14 27.33
N PHE A 629 -53.53 0.20 27.26
CA PHE A 629 -54.48 1.29 27.52
C PHE A 629 -54.02 2.57 26.76
N VAL A 630 -54.91 3.52 26.44
CA VAL A 630 -54.57 4.81 25.78
C VAL A 630 -55.42 5.97 26.34
N ARG A 631 -54.87 7.20 26.28
CA ARG A 631 -55.35 8.51 26.81
C ARG A 631 -54.76 8.84 28.20
N GLN A 632 -54.47 10.09 28.54
CA GLN A 632 -55.25 11.31 28.26
C GLN A 632 -54.40 12.59 28.14
N ALA A 633 -54.97 13.65 27.57
CA ALA A 633 -54.39 15.00 27.56
C ALA A 633 -55.46 16.05 27.92
N ARG A 634 -55.10 17.03 28.79
CA ARG A 634 -55.56 18.44 28.84
C ARG A 634 -55.26 19.10 30.20
N HIS A 635 -55.27 20.45 30.19
CA HIS A 635 -55.08 21.38 31.33
C HIS A 635 -53.66 21.45 31.92
N GLY A 636 -53.21 22.60 32.44
CA GLY A 636 -53.81 23.94 32.32
C GLY A 636 -53.28 24.97 33.32
N GLY A 637 -52.70 26.08 32.83
CA GLY A 637 -52.18 27.18 33.66
C GLY A 637 -50.90 26.85 34.45
N GLN A 638 -50.29 27.78 35.19
CA GLN A 638 -50.30 29.24 35.08
C GLN A 638 -49.12 29.84 35.87
N ARG A 639 -48.39 30.78 35.25
CA ARG A 639 -47.73 31.95 35.89
C ARG A 639 -46.68 31.82 37.03
N ARG A 640 -45.56 32.52 36.77
CA ARG A 640 -44.77 33.46 37.64
C ARG A 640 -43.50 32.98 38.39
N ARG A 641 -42.38 33.61 37.96
CA ARG A 641 -41.29 34.21 38.78
C ARG A 641 -40.34 33.19 39.47
N ARG A 642 -39.05 33.48 39.69
CA ARG A 642 -38.33 34.78 39.79
C ARG A 642 -36.86 34.62 39.29
N ARG A 643 -36.19 35.72 38.90
CA ARG A 643 -34.71 35.81 38.85
C ARG A 643 -34.14 35.90 40.29
N PRO A 644 -32.81 35.74 40.46
CA PRO A 644 -31.92 36.92 40.54
C PRO A 644 -30.64 36.73 39.65
N SER A 645 -30.11 37.72 38.93
CA SER A 645 -29.13 38.78 39.33
C SER A 645 -27.66 38.40 39.03
N HIS A 646 -26.75 39.28 38.59
CA HIS A 646 -26.83 40.62 37.97
C HIS A 646 -25.42 41.00 37.42
N GLU A 647 -25.36 41.91 36.42
CA GLU A 647 -24.22 42.78 36.00
C GLU A 647 -22.81 42.19 35.72
N GLU A 648 -21.87 42.84 35.02
CA GLU A 648 -21.78 44.15 34.30
C GLU A 648 -20.93 43.88 33.02
N ASP A 649 -21.25 44.36 31.81
CA ASP A 649 -20.91 45.67 31.22
C ASP A 649 -19.38 46.04 31.22
N ALA A 650 -18.79 46.71 30.22
CA ALA A 650 -19.33 47.39 29.02
C ALA A 650 -18.34 47.37 27.82
N ALA A 651 -18.78 47.89 26.67
CA ALA A 651 -17.89 48.35 25.58
C ALA A 651 -17.85 49.89 25.52
N PRO A 652 -16.80 50.49 24.94
CA PRO A 652 -17.09 51.32 23.76
C PRO A 652 -16.04 51.25 22.63
N ALA A 653 -16.50 51.52 21.41
CA ALA A 653 -15.70 51.56 20.18
C ALA A 653 -15.09 52.95 19.89
N ARG A 654 -14.06 53.01 19.02
CA ARG A 654 -13.98 53.87 17.79
C ARG A 654 -12.55 54.26 17.36
N LEU A 655 -12.42 54.51 16.05
CA LEU A 655 -11.27 55.08 15.30
C LEU A 655 -9.98 54.22 15.34
N ASN A 656 -9.19 54.14 14.26
CA ASN A 656 -8.98 55.17 13.24
C ASN A 656 -8.64 54.59 11.85
N ALA A 657 -9.11 55.23 10.78
CA ALA A 657 -8.76 54.86 9.40
C ALA A 657 -8.81 56.07 8.44
N LYS A 658 -7.64 56.70 8.16
CA LYS A 658 -7.30 57.52 6.96
C LYS A 658 -6.00 58.34 7.17
N ARG A 659 -4.93 58.00 6.45
CA ARG A 659 -3.77 58.85 6.02
C ARG A 659 -2.73 57.90 5.37
N ARG A 660 -2.17 58.11 4.16
CA ARG A 660 -2.38 59.09 3.07
C ARG A 660 -2.22 58.40 1.68
N ARG A 661 -2.72 59.03 0.61
CA ARG A 661 -2.42 58.73 -0.82
C ARG A 661 -1.44 59.79 -1.41
N ARG A 662 -0.77 59.47 -2.54
CA ARG A 662 0.08 60.35 -3.42
C ARG A 662 1.45 60.72 -2.79
N ARG A 663 2.55 61.06 -3.50
CA ARG A 663 2.94 61.44 -4.91
C ARG A 663 4.47 61.08 -5.05
N LEU A 664 5.20 60.95 -6.18
CA LEU A 664 5.03 60.92 -7.65
C LEU A 664 5.38 59.48 -8.17
N ARG A 665 5.87 59.06 -9.37
CA ARG A 665 6.30 59.57 -10.71
C ARG A 665 7.71 60.20 -10.96
N ALA A 666 8.34 59.76 -12.08
CA ALA A 666 9.62 60.17 -12.72
C ALA A 666 10.92 59.84 -11.94
N SER A 667 12.12 59.65 -12.52
CA SER A 667 12.65 59.67 -13.92
C SER A 667 13.67 58.50 -14.07
N MET A 668 13.84 57.72 -15.15
CA MET A 668 14.15 57.97 -16.58
C MET A 668 15.59 58.49 -16.86
N ARG A 669 16.31 57.79 -17.78
CA ARG A 669 17.61 58.13 -18.45
C ARG A 669 18.91 58.03 -17.61
N ALA A 670 20.11 57.87 -18.18
CA ALA A 670 20.58 57.23 -19.44
C ALA A 670 22.15 57.17 -19.46
N CYS A 671 22.72 56.38 -20.39
CA CYS A 671 24.17 56.28 -20.74
C CYS A 671 25.12 55.71 -19.65
N GLY A 672 26.26 55.10 -19.99
CA GLY A 672 26.70 54.60 -21.31
C GLY A 672 28.20 54.81 -21.62
N ARG A 673 28.97 53.71 -21.72
CA ARG A 673 30.35 53.47 -22.25
C ARG A 673 30.80 52.10 -21.72
N ALA A 674 31.76 51.34 -22.26
CA ALA A 674 32.29 51.16 -23.62
C ALA A 674 33.12 49.83 -23.64
N ARG A 675 33.53 49.36 -24.83
CA ARG A 675 34.40 48.17 -25.09
C ARG A 675 35.92 48.50 -24.83
N PRO A 676 36.94 47.61 -25.00
CA PRO A 676 36.97 46.33 -25.76
C PRO A 676 37.90 45.16 -25.28
N CYS A 677 37.93 44.07 -26.07
CA CYS A 677 39.02 43.05 -26.21
C CYS A 677 39.30 42.12 -24.98
N ILE A 678 39.90 40.92 -25.06
CA ILE A 678 40.32 39.96 -26.14
C ILE A 678 40.51 38.57 -25.45
N ASP A 679 40.26 37.38 -26.01
CA ASP A 679 39.38 37.00 -27.14
C ASP A 679 38.62 35.67 -26.80
N ALA A 680 38.58 34.48 -27.44
CA ALA A 680 39.15 33.88 -28.67
C ALA A 680 38.25 32.71 -29.18
N ALA A 681 38.79 31.72 -29.92
CA ALA A 681 38.07 30.60 -30.58
C ALA A 681 38.98 29.31 -30.65
N PRO A 682 38.61 28.15 -31.27
CA PRO A 682 37.43 27.84 -32.11
C PRO A 682 36.79 26.41 -32.02
N SER A 683 35.66 26.24 -32.74
CA SER A 683 35.13 24.99 -33.36
C SER A 683 34.51 23.90 -32.44
N CYS A 684 33.57 23.04 -32.88
CA CYS A 684 32.94 22.90 -34.21
C CYS A 684 31.45 22.41 -34.17
N SER A 685 30.86 22.28 -35.37
CA SER A 685 29.49 21.87 -35.79
C SER A 685 28.91 20.57 -35.18
N ALA A 686 27.61 20.23 -35.29
CA ALA A 686 26.54 20.66 -36.23
C ALA A 686 25.11 20.59 -35.62
N ARG A 687 24.25 21.63 -35.77
CA ARG A 687 23.13 21.79 -36.73
C ARG A 687 21.85 20.93 -36.54
N PHE A 688 20.79 21.57 -36.04
CA PHE A 688 19.38 21.26 -36.36
C PHE A 688 18.98 21.77 -37.77
N PRO A 689 17.92 21.23 -38.39
CA PRO A 689 17.11 21.91 -39.41
C PRO A 689 15.93 22.69 -38.79
N GLN A 690 15.41 23.70 -39.50
CA GLN A 690 14.16 24.42 -39.18
C GLN A 690 13.34 24.68 -40.46
N PRO A 691 12.04 25.03 -40.35
CA PRO A 691 11.05 24.85 -41.43
C PRO A 691 11.03 25.98 -42.48
N ARG A 692 10.18 25.82 -43.51
CA ARG A 692 9.81 26.87 -44.48
C ARG A 692 8.30 26.91 -44.74
N ASP A 693 7.77 28.12 -44.89
CA ASP A 693 6.38 28.43 -45.24
C ASP A 693 5.98 28.03 -46.67
N ALA A 694 4.69 27.78 -46.86
CA ALA A 694 3.93 28.18 -48.05
C ALA A 694 2.51 28.64 -47.63
N ARG A 695 1.88 29.56 -48.39
CA ARG A 695 0.58 30.18 -48.05
C ARG A 695 -0.42 30.12 -49.22
N ARG A 696 -1.69 30.36 -48.88
CA ARG A 696 -2.90 30.59 -49.74
C ARG A 696 -3.65 29.29 -50.09
N ALA A 697 -4.98 29.28 -50.31
CA ALA A 697 -5.88 30.42 -50.56
C ALA A 697 -7.27 30.35 -49.90
N ARG A 698 -7.97 31.49 -50.04
CA ARG A 698 -9.41 31.78 -49.88
C ARG A 698 -10.35 30.73 -50.53
N ALA A 699 -11.66 30.65 -50.25
CA ALA A 699 -12.53 31.12 -49.15
C ALA A 699 -13.97 30.62 -49.44
N ASN A 700 -14.90 30.70 -48.48
CA ASN A 700 -16.32 31.03 -48.73
C ASN A 700 -17.09 31.32 -47.43
N GLY A 701 -18.09 32.19 -47.49
CA GLY A 701 -19.04 32.46 -46.40
C GLY A 701 -20.48 32.19 -46.83
N GLY A 702 -21.29 31.60 -45.95
CA GLY A 702 -22.66 31.15 -46.27
C GLY A 702 -23.66 31.46 -45.17
N ALA A 703 -24.60 32.36 -45.46
CA ALA A 703 -25.57 32.98 -44.54
C ALA A 703 -26.31 32.02 -43.56
N LEU A 704 -26.45 32.46 -42.30
CA LEU A 704 -27.46 31.91 -41.39
C LEU A 704 -28.87 32.16 -41.94
N ARG A 705 -29.65 31.09 -42.17
CA ARG A 705 -31.11 31.17 -42.32
C ARG A 705 -31.82 30.53 -41.12
N ARG A 706 -32.56 31.34 -40.36
CA ARG A 706 -33.48 30.87 -39.33
C ARG A 706 -34.57 30.01 -39.97
N ARG A 707 -34.79 28.79 -39.47
CA ARG A 707 -36.05 28.05 -39.64
C ARG A 707 -36.64 27.71 -38.27
N ARG A 708 -37.91 28.05 -38.07
CA ARG A 708 -38.71 27.55 -36.94
C ARG A 708 -39.02 26.08 -37.17
N ILE A 709 -38.89 25.24 -36.16
CA ILE A 709 -39.46 23.89 -36.12
C ILE A 709 -40.55 23.88 -35.04
N ARG A 710 -41.68 23.25 -35.33
CA ARG A 710 -42.82 23.12 -34.38
C ARG A 710 -42.49 22.08 -33.32
N ALA A 711 -42.79 22.37 -32.06
CA ALA A 711 -42.82 21.35 -31.02
C ALA A 711 -44.01 20.39 -31.26
N SER A 712 -43.81 19.10 -31.02
CA SER A 712 -44.88 18.10 -30.97
C SER A 712 -44.76 17.27 -29.69
N ALA A 713 -45.89 17.04 -29.01
CA ALA A 713 -45.88 16.44 -27.68
C ALA A 713 -45.72 14.91 -27.76
N ARG A 714 -44.55 14.39 -27.36
CA ARG A 714 -44.29 12.95 -27.17
C ARG A 714 -43.55 12.48 -25.88
N PRO A 715 -43.13 13.30 -24.90
CA PRO A 715 -42.46 12.77 -23.70
C PRO A 715 -43.32 11.84 -22.81
N ALA A 716 -44.60 12.18 -22.60
CA ALA A 716 -45.40 11.58 -21.53
C ALA A 716 -45.66 10.07 -21.68
N VAL A 717 -45.86 9.58 -22.91
CA VAL A 717 -46.19 8.16 -23.17
C VAL A 717 -44.97 7.25 -22.98
N ALA A 718 -43.76 7.76 -23.22
CA ALA A 718 -42.52 7.03 -22.98
C ALA A 718 -42.25 6.84 -21.48
N ALA A 719 -42.42 7.90 -20.68
CA ALA A 719 -42.26 7.86 -19.22
C ALA A 719 -43.23 6.87 -18.56
N ALA A 720 -44.50 6.85 -18.98
CA ALA A 720 -45.51 5.91 -18.47
C ALA A 720 -45.15 4.44 -18.76
N ARG A 721 -44.59 4.15 -19.94
CA ARG A 721 -44.12 2.79 -20.28
C ARG A 721 -42.89 2.37 -19.46
N ALA A 722 -41.92 3.27 -19.27
CA ALA A 722 -40.74 2.99 -18.45
C ALA A 722 -41.11 2.68 -16.99
N ALA A 723 -42.03 3.45 -16.40
CA ALA A 723 -42.53 3.21 -15.04
C ALA A 723 -43.25 1.86 -14.91
N ALA A 724 -44.08 1.47 -15.89
CA ALA A 724 -44.78 0.19 -15.89
C ALA A 724 -43.81 -1.01 -15.95
N ILE A 725 -42.74 -0.91 -16.77
CA ILE A 725 -41.70 -1.95 -16.86
C ILE A 725 -40.94 -2.07 -15.54
N HIS A 726 -40.52 -0.94 -14.94
CA HIS A 726 -39.82 -0.93 -13.65
C HIS A 726 -40.65 -1.58 -12.53
N PHE A 727 -41.96 -1.31 -12.50
CA PHE A 727 -42.87 -1.89 -11.49
C PHE A 727 -43.09 -3.39 -11.69
N ALA A 728 -43.10 -3.87 -12.95
CA ALA A 728 -43.15 -5.29 -13.26
C ALA A 728 -41.87 -6.02 -12.83
N VAL A 729 -40.69 -5.44 -13.11
CA VAL A 729 -39.39 -5.99 -12.68
C VAL A 729 -39.29 -6.06 -11.16
N GLN A 730 -39.70 -5.00 -10.43
CA GLN A 730 -39.71 -5.06 -8.96
C GLN A 730 -40.66 -6.13 -8.41
N LYS A 731 -41.84 -6.34 -9.02
CA LYS A 731 -42.72 -7.45 -8.64
C LYS A 731 -42.08 -8.82 -8.88
N ALA A 732 -41.45 -9.02 -10.03
CA ALA A 732 -40.75 -10.29 -10.32
C ALA A 732 -39.62 -10.55 -9.32
N LEU A 733 -38.84 -9.52 -8.96
CA LEU A 733 -37.77 -9.64 -7.96
C LEU A 733 -38.31 -9.97 -6.56
N ILE A 734 -39.42 -9.35 -6.15
CA ILE A 734 -40.06 -9.63 -4.84
C ILE A 734 -40.63 -11.07 -4.79
N VAL A 735 -41.18 -11.58 -5.90
CA VAL A 735 -41.65 -12.98 -5.97
C VAL A 735 -40.47 -13.96 -5.93
N ALA A 736 -39.37 -13.68 -6.65
CA ALA A 736 -38.17 -14.52 -6.61
C ALA A 736 -37.53 -14.57 -5.21
N VAL A 737 -37.43 -13.42 -4.51
CA VAL A 737 -36.90 -13.31 -3.14
C VAL A 737 -37.87 -13.87 -2.08
N ALA A 738 -39.12 -14.19 -2.45
CA ALA A 738 -40.07 -14.92 -1.60
C ALA A 738 -40.15 -16.42 -1.93
N ALA A 739 -39.33 -16.91 -2.86
CA ALA A 739 -39.25 -18.30 -3.31
C ALA A 739 -37.84 -18.91 -3.11
N CYS A 740 -37.00 -18.25 -2.30
CA CYS A 740 -35.70 -18.69 -1.79
C CYS A 740 -35.66 -18.44 -0.28
#